data_AF-A0AAV1M7S6-F1
#
_entry.id   AF-A0AAV1M7S6-F1
#
_cell.length_a   1.000
_cell.length_b   1.000
_cell.length_c   1.000
_cell.angle_alpha   90.00
_cell.angle_beta   90.00
_cell.angle_gamma   90.00
#
_symmetry.space_group_name_H-M   'P 1'
#
loop_
_entity.id
_entity.type
_entity.pdbx_description
1 polymer ?
#
loop_
_entity_poly.entity_id
_entity_poly.type
_entity_poly.pdbx_seq_one_letter_code
_entity_poly.pdbx_strand_id
1 'polypeptide(L)'
;MAKEVQSMHFAGSRQQITLHTGVAYVKNEKPISFCSVSPSLKHDPQAIWGHLEPVIFFFKEKYPAINCVHFYSDGPTTQYRQKKNFWLFGEKTKEDGFVQATWSFFEASHGKGAADGVGGAIKRILDSRVSYGEDIVDAKSAFDVLSKADTTIKLFYVTEDSIKKVENPQNIQPVPNTMKIHQIIATDDKRVIKYRSLSCFCARGACECFSPKVHNFKQKPIKVSCKKSDSRTKKKKIKKEINSSKRARKIYKESDTTSEDTDTSEIQYADTDDDYTSFDDEMTTGEIETEIVYETNRNSKVKVLSEEICIDESLTLWKGKLSFKQYIKNKAARLGIKTLELCESATGYMWSFFVYTGKENTPDPRFPSSLNMSTKSVLKLIWPLLDKGYTLFMDNWFNCPLLARFLKKRRTDCVGTLRPNRQNVPSLVSLCKLQAGQFLACHSGDVVIMAYQDKKRVPLISTYHGTEQGLAPFKPHMPPQWKPQLVLDYNKNMGGIDRKDQMLEPYLLERKRCVKWNMKLFKRLLNVTILNSRIHFEKSCNERQLHLSFRLQLVQDIIDKHLDQVPRYHREINPCSRHIRDTSVSRADRDSGLPSRRLTDSVHWPVRFSASHAAGHRTLRRKCIWCLKRNHVSKLTTFVCEYCEVALCLEPCFKLYHTIH
;
A
#
# COMPACT_ATOMS: atom_id res chain seq x y z
N MET A 1 24.19 -16.67 7.85
CA MET A 1 22.76 -16.66 7.47
C MET A 1 22.14 -15.28 7.21
N ALA A 2 22.81 -14.14 7.48
CA ALA A 2 22.21 -12.81 7.29
C ALA A 2 22.19 -12.27 5.83
N LYS A 3 22.82 -12.96 4.87
CA LYS A 3 22.78 -12.58 3.43
C LYS A 3 21.54 -13.08 2.70
N GLU A 4 20.90 -14.13 3.20
CA GLU A 4 19.74 -14.79 2.58
C GLU A 4 18.41 -14.04 2.86
N VAL A 5 18.38 -13.25 3.93
CA VAL A 5 17.23 -12.37 4.25
C VAL A 5 17.26 -11.08 3.42
N GLN A 6 18.45 -10.62 2.99
CA GLN A 6 18.54 -9.49 2.07
C GLN A 6 18.03 -9.83 0.66
N SER A 7 18.23 -11.05 0.17
CA SER A 7 17.69 -11.47 -1.13
C SER A 7 16.17 -11.66 -1.12
N MET A 8 15.56 -11.92 0.04
CA MET A 8 14.09 -11.88 0.20
C MET A 8 13.53 -10.45 0.29
N HIS A 9 14.32 -9.48 0.77
CA HIS A 9 13.90 -8.08 0.99
C HIS A 9 14.21 -7.11 -0.15
N PHE A 10 15.12 -7.47 -1.05
CA PHE A 10 15.21 -6.85 -2.37
C PHE A 10 14.50 -7.77 -3.35
N ALA A 11 13.31 -7.38 -3.82
CA ALA A 11 12.60 -8.04 -4.94
C ALA A 11 13.35 -7.94 -6.29
N GLY A 12 14.69 -8.02 -6.27
CA GLY A 12 15.57 -7.93 -7.42
C GLY A 12 15.82 -9.28 -8.11
N SER A 13 15.56 -10.41 -7.44
CA SER A 13 15.71 -11.76 -8.05
C SER A 13 14.38 -12.40 -8.47
N ARG A 14 13.22 -11.91 -7.99
CA ARG A 14 11.90 -12.45 -8.34
C ARG A 14 11.24 -11.58 -9.41
N GLN A 15 10.98 -12.18 -10.58
CA GLN A 15 10.32 -11.48 -11.66
C GLN A 15 8.84 -11.28 -11.33
N GLN A 16 8.32 -10.08 -11.58
CA GLN A 16 6.88 -9.86 -11.52
C GLN A 16 6.20 -10.65 -12.64
N ILE A 17 5.00 -11.15 -12.37
CA ILE A 17 4.21 -11.93 -13.32
C ILE A 17 2.81 -11.33 -13.46
N THR A 18 2.21 -11.45 -14.63
CA THR A 18 0.85 -11.00 -14.91
C THR A 18 -0.11 -12.19 -14.93
N LEU A 19 -1.23 -12.05 -14.22
CA LEU A 19 -2.36 -12.96 -14.25
C LEU A 19 -3.56 -12.24 -14.86
N HIS A 20 -4.09 -12.79 -15.95
CA HIS A 20 -5.37 -12.34 -16.52
C HIS A 20 -6.41 -13.45 -16.33
N THR A 21 -7.45 -13.14 -15.58
CA THR A 21 -8.42 -14.10 -15.07
C THR A 21 -9.82 -13.77 -15.54
N GLY A 22 -10.62 -14.80 -15.83
CA GLY A 22 -12.01 -14.63 -16.23
C GLY A 22 -12.84 -15.87 -15.98
N VAL A 23 -14.15 -15.72 -16.18
CA VAL A 23 -15.11 -16.83 -16.16
C VAL A 23 -15.95 -16.73 -17.42
N ALA A 24 -16.00 -17.81 -18.18
CA ALA A 24 -16.82 -17.92 -19.38
C ALA A 24 -18.09 -18.72 -19.08
N TYR A 25 -19.20 -18.25 -19.62
CA TYR A 25 -20.51 -18.88 -19.53
C TYR A 25 -20.93 -19.29 -20.93
N VAL A 26 -21.09 -20.59 -21.14
CA VAL A 26 -21.60 -21.15 -22.39
C VAL A 26 -23.01 -21.68 -22.12
N LYS A 27 -23.93 -21.46 -23.07
CA LYS A 27 -25.34 -21.85 -22.90
C LYS A 27 -25.43 -23.34 -22.62
N ASN A 28 -26.19 -23.72 -21.59
CA ASN A 28 -26.40 -25.10 -21.13
C ASN A 28 -25.15 -25.83 -20.61
N GLU A 29 -24.05 -25.11 -20.39
CA GLU A 29 -22.79 -25.66 -19.88
C GLU A 29 -22.44 -25.10 -18.51
N LYS A 30 -21.62 -25.82 -17.75
CA LYS A 30 -21.09 -25.29 -16.48
C LYS A 30 -20.13 -24.13 -16.74
N PRO A 31 -20.10 -23.08 -15.88
CA PRO A 31 -19.15 -21.98 -16.01
C PRO A 31 -17.71 -22.49 -15.99
N ILE A 32 -16.89 -22.01 -16.92
CA ILE A 32 -15.48 -22.38 -17.02
C ILE A 32 -14.64 -21.19 -16.56
N SER A 33 -13.91 -21.38 -15.45
CA SER A 33 -12.94 -20.41 -14.96
C SER A 33 -11.62 -20.58 -15.69
N PHE A 34 -10.98 -19.47 -16.05
CA PHE A 34 -9.66 -19.51 -16.70
C PHE A 34 -8.70 -18.46 -16.12
N CYS A 35 -7.41 -18.75 -16.24
CA CYS A 35 -6.33 -17.85 -15.87
C CYS A 35 -5.19 -18.01 -16.88
N SER A 36 -4.82 -16.93 -17.56
CA SER A 36 -3.59 -16.87 -18.33
C SER A 36 -2.46 -16.26 -17.50
N VAL A 37 -1.26 -16.83 -17.61
CA VAL A 37 -0.04 -16.44 -16.89
C VAL A 37 0.99 -15.93 -17.92
N SER A 38 1.59 -14.77 -17.68
CA SER A 38 2.59 -14.19 -18.58
C SER A 38 3.73 -13.49 -17.82
N PRO A 39 4.97 -13.50 -18.36
CA PRO A 39 6.05 -12.63 -17.89
C PRO A 39 5.86 -11.16 -18.31
N SER A 40 5.00 -10.85 -19.28
CA SER A 40 4.73 -9.48 -19.71
C SER A 40 4.02 -8.68 -18.62
N LEU A 41 4.55 -7.51 -18.26
CA LEU A 41 3.92 -6.57 -17.30
C LEU A 41 3.01 -5.54 -17.96
N LYS A 42 2.75 -5.68 -19.26
CA LYS A 42 1.87 -4.77 -19.98
C LYS A 42 0.41 -5.04 -19.63
N HIS A 43 -0.36 -3.98 -19.55
CA HIS A 43 -1.82 -4.03 -19.35
C HIS A 43 -2.56 -3.22 -20.42
N ASP A 44 -1.91 -2.92 -21.54
CA ASP A 44 -2.54 -2.21 -22.65
C ASP A 44 -3.45 -3.16 -23.47
N PRO A 45 -4.25 -2.63 -24.42
CA PRO A 45 -5.16 -3.46 -25.22
C PRO A 45 -4.49 -4.62 -25.96
N GLN A 46 -3.23 -4.44 -26.39
CA GLN A 46 -2.47 -5.51 -27.02
C GLN A 46 -2.26 -6.68 -26.07
N ALA A 47 -1.86 -6.39 -24.83
CA ALA A 47 -1.71 -7.42 -23.80
C ALA A 47 -3.05 -8.13 -23.52
N ILE A 48 -4.16 -7.38 -23.41
CA ILE A 48 -5.49 -7.95 -23.17
C ILE A 48 -5.86 -8.95 -24.27
N TRP A 49 -5.73 -8.56 -25.54
CA TRP A 49 -6.05 -9.45 -26.66
C TRP A 49 -5.07 -10.62 -26.78
N GLY A 50 -3.79 -10.44 -26.47
CA GLY A 50 -2.82 -11.55 -26.40
C GLY A 50 -3.15 -12.55 -25.28
N HIS A 51 -3.73 -12.10 -24.17
CA HIS A 51 -4.25 -12.97 -23.12
C HIS A 51 -5.57 -13.66 -23.49
N LEU A 52 -6.41 -13.02 -24.31
CA LEU A 52 -7.70 -13.57 -24.74
C LEU A 52 -7.58 -14.55 -25.92
N GLU A 53 -6.62 -14.37 -26.81
CA GLU A 53 -6.41 -15.22 -27.99
C GLU A 53 -6.40 -16.74 -27.68
N PRO A 54 -5.55 -17.27 -26.77
CA PRO A 54 -5.56 -18.70 -26.46
C PRO A 54 -6.85 -19.15 -25.75
N VAL A 55 -7.51 -18.23 -25.04
CA VAL A 55 -8.79 -18.52 -24.36
C VAL A 55 -9.90 -18.68 -25.39
N ILE A 56 -10.01 -17.73 -26.33
CA ILE A 56 -10.99 -17.75 -27.41
C ILE A 56 -10.79 -18.99 -28.29
N PHE A 57 -9.54 -19.28 -28.67
CA PHE A 57 -9.18 -20.48 -29.43
C PHE A 57 -9.68 -21.76 -28.73
N PHE A 58 -9.40 -21.92 -27.44
CA PHE A 58 -9.88 -23.05 -26.65
C PHE A 58 -11.41 -23.18 -26.66
N PHE A 59 -12.15 -22.07 -26.51
CA PHE A 59 -13.61 -22.12 -26.53
C PHE A 59 -14.19 -22.44 -27.92
N LYS A 60 -13.55 -21.98 -28.98
CA LYS A 60 -13.96 -22.30 -30.36
C LYS A 60 -13.68 -23.76 -30.72
N GLU A 61 -12.53 -24.30 -30.30
CA GLU A 61 -12.26 -25.73 -30.47
C GLU A 61 -13.23 -26.59 -29.67
N LYS A 62 -13.48 -26.22 -28.42
CA LYS A 62 -14.38 -26.98 -27.54
C LYS A 62 -15.85 -26.87 -27.96
N TYR A 63 -16.27 -25.73 -28.49
CA TYR A 63 -17.64 -25.47 -28.91
C TYR A 63 -17.68 -24.80 -30.29
N PRO A 64 -17.53 -25.59 -31.39
CA PRO A 64 -17.44 -25.04 -32.75
C PRO A 64 -18.69 -24.26 -33.20
N ALA A 65 -19.85 -24.51 -32.58
CA ALA A 65 -21.10 -23.82 -32.86
C ALA A 65 -21.19 -22.40 -32.27
N ILE A 66 -20.21 -21.97 -31.46
CA ILE A 66 -20.21 -20.61 -30.90
C ILE A 66 -19.87 -19.61 -32.02
N ASN A 67 -20.88 -18.83 -32.39
CA ASN A 67 -20.76 -17.72 -33.33
C ASN A 67 -21.07 -16.35 -32.69
N CYS A 68 -21.35 -16.32 -31.38
CA CYS A 68 -21.71 -15.11 -30.65
C CYS A 68 -20.89 -14.98 -29.36
N VAL A 69 -20.38 -13.78 -29.09
CA VAL A 69 -19.56 -13.50 -27.90
C VAL A 69 -19.99 -12.21 -27.20
N HIS A 70 -20.08 -12.27 -25.88
CA HIS A 70 -20.38 -11.12 -25.04
C HIS A 70 -19.29 -10.94 -23.98
N PHE A 71 -18.49 -9.89 -24.12
CA PHE A 71 -17.49 -9.52 -23.13
C PHE A 71 -18.12 -8.64 -22.05
N TYR A 72 -17.73 -8.91 -20.81
CA TYR A 72 -18.09 -8.10 -19.65
C TYR A 72 -16.83 -7.79 -18.87
N SER A 73 -16.52 -6.49 -18.73
CA SER A 73 -15.33 -6.05 -17.99
C SER A 73 -15.64 -4.83 -17.14
N ASP A 74 -14.74 -4.53 -16.22
CA ASP A 74 -14.69 -3.21 -15.60
C ASP A 74 -14.30 -2.15 -16.66
N GLY A 75 -14.43 -0.87 -16.29
CA GLY A 75 -14.24 0.26 -17.19
C GLY A 75 -12.91 1.04 -17.13
N PRO A 76 -11.75 0.49 -16.68
CA PRO A 76 -10.52 1.29 -16.63
C PRO A 76 -10.10 1.77 -18.01
N THR A 77 -9.84 3.08 -18.10
CA THR A 77 -9.49 3.80 -19.35
C THR A 77 -8.10 3.47 -19.87
N THR A 78 -7.26 2.85 -19.05
CA THR A 78 -5.94 2.37 -19.44
C THR A 78 -5.97 0.98 -20.07
N GLN A 79 -7.11 0.27 -19.99
CA GLN A 79 -7.28 -1.13 -20.38
C GLN A 79 -8.45 -1.30 -21.35
N TYR A 80 -9.65 -1.62 -20.85
CA TYR A 80 -10.80 -2.02 -21.68
C TYR A 80 -11.58 -0.84 -22.28
N ARG A 81 -11.76 0.26 -21.54
CA ARG A 81 -12.59 1.42 -21.98
C ARG A 81 -11.75 2.48 -22.69
N GLN A 82 -11.19 2.12 -23.85
CA GLN A 82 -10.38 3.05 -24.65
C GLN A 82 -10.44 2.77 -26.15
N LYS A 83 -10.14 3.80 -26.95
CA LYS A 83 -10.20 3.78 -28.42
C LYS A 83 -9.41 2.62 -29.07
N LYS A 84 -8.26 2.24 -28.52
CA LYS A 84 -7.44 1.15 -29.07
C LYS A 84 -8.09 -0.22 -28.87
N ASN A 85 -8.70 -0.45 -27.70
CA ASN A 85 -9.44 -1.69 -27.46
C ASN A 85 -10.71 -1.74 -28.31
N PHE A 86 -11.38 -0.61 -28.51
CA PHE A 86 -12.57 -0.55 -29.36
C PHE A 86 -12.27 -0.86 -30.83
N TRP A 87 -11.11 -0.42 -31.30
CA TRP A 87 -10.60 -0.76 -32.63
C TRP A 87 -10.28 -2.25 -32.74
N LEU A 88 -9.48 -2.78 -31.81
CA LEU A 88 -9.11 -4.20 -31.77
C LEU A 88 -10.35 -5.10 -31.62
N PHE A 89 -11.37 -4.66 -30.89
CA PHE A 89 -12.62 -5.39 -30.76
C PHE A 89 -13.35 -5.59 -32.10
N GLY A 90 -13.42 -4.56 -32.94
CA GLY A 90 -14.03 -4.68 -34.27
C GLY A 90 -13.24 -5.62 -35.19
N GLU A 91 -11.91 -5.55 -35.14
CA GLU A 91 -11.03 -6.40 -35.95
C GLU A 91 -11.00 -7.85 -35.46
N LYS A 92 -10.61 -8.07 -34.21
CA LYS A 92 -10.38 -9.41 -33.65
C LYS A 92 -11.64 -10.25 -33.61
N THR A 93 -12.80 -9.67 -33.28
CA THR A 93 -14.05 -10.46 -33.27
C THR A 93 -14.45 -10.96 -34.65
N LYS A 94 -14.08 -10.24 -35.72
CA LYS A 94 -14.28 -10.69 -37.10
C LYS A 94 -13.22 -11.70 -37.55
N GLU A 95 -11.96 -11.50 -37.18
CA GLU A 95 -10.89 -12.49 -37.41
C GLU A 95 -11.22 -13.83 -36.73
N ASP A 96 -11.74 -13.77 -35.50
CA ASP A 96 -12.21 -14.92 -34.74
C ASP A 96 -13.55 -15.47 -35.24
N GLY A 97 -14.14 -14.92 -36.32
CA GLY A 97 -15.33 -15.45 -36.98
C GLY A 97 -16.63 -15.35 -36.18
N PHE A 98 -16.74 -14.40 -35.24
CA PHE A 98 -18.01 -14.15 -34.55
C PHE A 98 -18.99 -13.39 -35.46
N VAL A 99 -20.20 -13.93 -35.58
CA VAL A 99 -21.33 -13.27 -36.26
C VAL A 99 -21.81 -12.07 -35.45
N GLN A 100 -21.89 -12.22 -34.13
CA GLN A 100 -22.35 -11.16 -33.23
C GLN A 100 -21.42 -11.02 -32.02
N ALA A 101 -20.88 -9.82 -31.82
CA ALA A 101 -20.03 -9.52 -30.68
C ALA A 101 -20.46 -8.23 -29.98
N THR A 102 -20.49 -8.26 -28.64
CA THR A 102 -20.70 -7.06 -27.81
C THR A 102 -19.69 -7.00 -26.68
N TRP A 103 -19.30 -5.80 -26.27
CA TRP A 103 -18.54 -5.58 -25.04
C TRP A 103 -19.30 -4.61 -24.14
N SER A 104 -19.65 -5.06 -22.94
CA SER A 104 -20.39 -4.28 -21.95
C SER A 104 -19.47 -3.93 -20.77
N PHE A 105 -19.56 -2.70 -20.29
CA PHE A 105 -18.75 -2.19 -19.19
C PHE A 105 -19.61 -2.00 -17.94
N PHE A 106 -19.17 -2.59 -16.83
CA PHE A 106 -19.79 -2.33 -15.53
C PHE A 106 -19.63 -0.86 -15.14
N GLU A 107 -20.60 -0.35 -14.37
CA GLU A 107 -20.48 0.94 -13.71
C GLU A 107 -19.27 0.97 -12.77
N ALA A 108 -18.76 2.17 -12.50
CA ALA A 108 -17.68 2.38 -11.54
C ALA A 108 -18.19 2.13 -10.11
N SER A 109 -18.52 0.88 -9.79
CA SER A 109 -18.97 0.42 -8.49
C SER A 109 -18.01 -0.67 -7.99
N HIS A 110 -17.66 -0.61 -6.71
CA HIS A 110 -16.60 -1.40 -6.08
C HIS A 110 -16.98 -2.87 -5.80
N GLY A 111 -17.67 -3.53 -6.73
CA GLY A 111 -18.01 -4.95 -6.64
C GLY A 111 -16.85 -5.84 -7.09
N LYS A 112 -16.46 -6.83 -6.26
CA LYS A 112 -15.58 -7.93 -6.71
C LYS A 112 -16.40 -8.91 -7.54
N GLY A 113 -15.95 -9.24 -8.73
CA GLY A 113 -16.61 -10.16 -9.65
C GLY A 113 -16.11 -11.60 -9.55
N ALA A 114 -16.70 -12.50 -10.35
CA ALA A 114 -16.28 -13.91 -10.41
C ALA A 114 -14.80 -14.06 -10.82
N ALA A 115 -14.32 -13.21 -11.73
CA ALA A 115 -12.91 -13.16 -12.14
C ALA A 115 -11.95 -12.86 -10.96
N ASP A 116 -12.33 -11.97 -10.03
CA ASP A 116 -11.54 -11.71 -8.82
C ASP A 116 -11.45 -12.95 -7.91
N GLY A 117 -12.51 -13.76 -7.87
CA GLY A 117 -12.53 -15.04 -7.16
C GLY A 117 -11.52 -16.03 -7.72
N VAL A 118 -11.44 -16.13 -9.06
CA VAL A 118 -10.43 -16.93 -9.78
C VAL A 118 -9.03 -16.42 -9.45
N GLY A 119 -8.80 -15.11 -9.56
CA GLY A 119 -7.51 -14.50 -9.20
C GLY A 119 -7.12 -14.75 -7.74
N GLY A 120 -8.08 -14.74 -6.81
CA GLY A 120 -7.85 -15.09 -5.42
C GLY A 120 -7.51 -16.56 -5.21
N ALA A 121 -8.14 -17.48 -5.95
CA ALA A 121 -7.84 -18.91 -5.88
C ALA A 121 -6.43 -19.24 -6.40
N ILE A 122 -6.06 -18.69 -7.56
CA ILE A 122 -4.72 -18.87 -8.15
C ILE A 122 -3.63 -18.34 -7.20
N LYS A 123 -3.82 -17.15 -6.64
CA LYS A 123 -2.87 -16.57 -5.68
C LYS A 123 -2.70 -17.45 -4.44
N ARG A 124 -3.80 -17.98 -3.87
CA ARG A 124 -3.72 -18.89 -2.71
C ARG A 124 -2.97 -20.18 -3.02
N ILE A 125 -3.13 -20.73 -4.23
CA ILE A 125 -2.39 -21.94 -4.65
C ILE A 125 -0.89 -21.62 -4.68
N LEU A 126 -0.49 -20.52 -5.34
CA LEU A 126 0.91 -20.08 -5.39
C LEU A 126 1.48 -19.78 -4.00
N ASP A 127 0.77 -18.98 -3.19
CA ASP A 127 1.17 -18.61 -1.83
C ASP A 127 1.35 -19.85 -0.95
N SER A 128 0.44 -20.83 -1.06
CA SER A 128 0.55 -22.08 -0.32
C SER A 128 1.81 -22.85 -0.71
N ARG A 129 2.16 -22.93 -1.99
CA ARG A 129 3.35 -23.65 -2.44
C ARG A 129 4.64 -22.97 -1.99
N VAL A 130 4.69 -21.65 -2.04
CA VAL A 130 5.81 -20.87 -1.49
C VAL A 130 5.94 -21.09 0.02
N SER A 131 4.83 -21.16 0.75
CA SER A 131 4.86 -21.42 2.21
C SER A 131 5.41 -22.80 2.57
N TYR A 132 5.35 -23.77 1.66
CA TYR A 132 5.92 -25.11 1.81
C TYR A 132 7.35 -25.23 1.25
N GLY A 133 7.98 -24.13 0.87
CA GLY A 133 9.39 -24.08 0.45
C GLY A 133 9.65 -24.23 -1.05
N GLU A 134 8.62 -24.26 -1.89
CA GLU A 134 8.81 -24.16 -3.36
C GLU A 134 9.17 -22.72 -3.75
N ASP A 135 10.27 -22.53 -4.48
CA ASP A 135 10.68 -21.20 -4.95
C ASP A 135 10.07 -20.91 -6.33
N ILE A 136 9.25 -19.86 -6.39
CA ILE A 136 8.58 -19.39 -7.63
C ILE A 136 9.23 -18.08 -8.04
N VAL A 137 10.06 -18.14 -9.09
CA VAL A 137 10.96 -17.04 -9.48
C VAL A 137 10.51 -16.28 -10.72
N ASP A 138 9.70 -16.90 -11.58
CA ASP A 138 9.27 -16.36 -12.87
C ASP A 138 7.86 -16.86 -13.28
N ALA A 139 7.37 -16.39 -14.44
CA ALA A 139 6.06 -16.77 -14.94
C ALA A 139 5.95 -18.25 -15.34
N LYS A 140 7.07 -18.86 -15.77
CA LYS A 140 7.09 -20.24 -16.22
C LYS A 140 7.00 -21.19 -15.02
N SER A 141 7.81 -20.97 -13.99
CA SER A 141 7.74 -21.68 -12.71
C SER A 141 6.36 -21.52 -12.06
N ALA A 142 5.76 -20.33 -12.08
CA ALA A 142 4.40 -20.12 -11.61
C ALA A 142 3.38 -20.96 -12.41
N PHE A 143 3.51 -21.00 -13.74
CA PHE A 143 2.63 -21.81 -14.59
C PHE A 143 2.80 -23.31 -14.36
N ASP A 144 4.03 -23.79 -14.18
CA ASP A 144 4.33 -25.21 -13.92
C ASP A 144 3.75 -25.64 -12.57
N VAL A 145 3.88 -24.80 -11.53
CA VAL A 145 3.29 -25.04 -10.21
C VAL A 145 1.77 -25.10 -10.29
N LEU A 146 1.15 -24.17 -11.02
CA LEU A 146 -0.30 -24.15 -11.21
C LEU A 146 -0.79 -25.35 -12.02
N SER A 147 -0.04 -25.76 -13.04
CA SER A 147 -0.38 -26.91 -13.90
C SER A 147 -0.29 -28.24 -13.16
N LYS A 148 0.57 -28.33 -12.14
CA LYS A 148 0.69 -29.47 -11.22
C LYS A 148 -0.32 -29.42 -10.07
N ALA A 149 -1.04 -28.31 -9.90
CA ALA A 149 -2.06 -28.20 -8.87
C ALA A 149 -3.35 -28.88 -9.35
N ASP A 150 -4.03 -29.58 -8.44
CA ASP A 150 -5.37 -30.12 -8.69
C ASP A 150 -6.40 -28.95 -8.70
N THR A 151 -6.45 -28.24 -9.82
CA THR A 151 -7.30 -27.07 -10.03
C THR A 151 -8.27 -27.28 -11.19
N THR A 152 -9.51 -26.82 -11.00
CA THR A 152 -10.53 -26.81 -12.06
C THR A 152 -10.40 -25.60 -12.99
N ILE A 153 -9.53 -24.64 -12.67
CA ILE A 153 -9.29 -23.44 -13.46
C ILE A 153 -8.43 -23.80 -14.67
N LYS A 154 -8.89 -23.45 -15.88
CA LYS A 154 -8.10 -23.64 -17.11
C LYS A 154 -6.96 -22.64 -17.18
N LEU A 155 -5.75 -23.15 -17.42
CA LEU A 155 -4.52 -22.38 -17.39
C LEU A 155 -3.97 -22.20 -18.80
N PHE A 156 -3.51 -20.99 -19.10
CA PHE A 156 -2.86 -20.66 -20.38
C PHE A 156 -1.54 -19.96 -20.13
N TYR A 157 -0.47 -20.36 -20.83
CA TYR A 157 0.81 -19.65 -20.77
C TYR A 157 0.95 -18.72 -21.97
N VAL A 158 1.18 -17.44 -21.72
CA VAL A 158 1.23 -16.38 -22.74
C VAL A 158 2.60 -15.74 -22.74
N THR A 159 3.34 -15.88 -23.83
CA THR A 159 4.70 -15.32 -23.96
C THR A 159 4.67 -13.83 -24.32
N GLU A 160 5.73 -13.09 -24.03
CA GLU A 160 5.81 -11.68 -24.48
C GLU A 160 5.69 -11.54 -25.99
N ASP A 161 6.24 -12.49 -26.75
CA ASP A 161 6.23 -12.44 -28.21
C ASP A 161 4.83 -12.67 -28.77
N SER A 162 3.99 -13.49 -28.11
CA SER A 162 2.57 -13.59 -28.49
C SER A 162 1.83 -12.26 -28.34
N ILE A 163 2.10 -11.51 -27.27
CA ILE A 163 1.53 -10.18 -27.05
C ILE A 163 2.03 -9.16 -28.08
N LYS A 164 3.32 -9.23 -28.47
CA LYS A 164 3.90 -8.33 -29.49
C LYS A 164 3.33 -8.55 -30.89
N LYS A 165 2.82 -9.75 -31.20
CA LYS A 165 2.17 -10.07 -32.49
C LYS A 165 0.81 -9.41 -32.65
N VAL A 166 0.14 -9.04 -31.56
CA VAL A 166 -1.15 -8.32 -31.61
C VAL A 166 -0.93 -6.92 -32.17
N GLU A 167 -1.75 -6.49 -33.14
CA GLU A 167 -1.60 -5.19 -33.79
C GLU A 167 -1.67 -4.02 -32.79
N ASN A 168 -0.81 -3.00 -32.98
CA ASN A 168 -0.88 -1.73 -32.23
C ASN A 168 -1.40 -0.62 -33.14
N PRO A 169 -2.72 -0.38 -33.18
CA PRO A 169 -3.25 0.63 -34.07
C PRO A 169 -2.78 2.04 -33.67
N GLN A 170 -2.13 2.72 -34.62
CA GLN A 170 -1.64 4.09 -34.49
C GLN A 170 -2.59 5.07 -35.20
N ASN A 171 -2.59 6.34 -34.78
CA ASN A 171 -3.32 7.43 -35.45
C ASN A 171 -4.85 7.22 -35.59
N ILE A 172 -5.46 6.45 -34.69
CA ILE A 172 -6.92 6.22 -34.65
C ILE A 172 -7.67 7.48 -34.17
N GLN A 173 -8.81 7.76 -34.80
CA GLN A 173 -9.75 8.77 -34.34
C GLN A 173 -10.26 8.47 -32.91
N PRO A 174 -10.38 9.49 -32.05
CA PRO A 174 -10.95 9.30 -30.72
C PRO A 174 -12.46 9.06 -30.81
N VAL A 175 -12.97 8.16 -29.96
CA VAL A 175 -14.42 7.93 -29.83
C VAL A 175 -15.01 8.97 -28.87
N PRO A 176 -15.97 9.80 -29.30
CA PRO A 176 -16.59 10.81 -28.45
C PRO A 176 -17.22 10.19 -27.19
N ASN A 177 -17.13 10.91 -26.07
CA ASN A 177 -17.76 10.51 -24.80
C ASN A 177 -17.40 9.09 -24.33
N THR A 178 -16.17 8.60 -24.58
CA THR A 178 -15.70 7.26 -24.17
C THR A 178 -16.03 6.94 -22.70
N MET A 179 -15.74 7.88 -21.79
CA MET A 179 -16.62 8.33 -20.70
C MET A 179 -17.84 7.46 -20.36
N LYS A 180 -18.88 7.82 -21.09
CA LYS A 180 -20.27 7.49 -20.90
C LYS A 180 -20.66 6.22 -21.67
N ILE A 181 -19.72 5.54 -22.32
CA ILE A 181 -20.02 4.33 -23.10
C ILE A 181 -20.12 3.14 -22.15
N HIS A 182 -21.29 2.50 -22.13
CA HIS A 182 -21.53 1.28 -21.36
C HIS A 182 -21.56 0.03 -22.22
N GLN A 183 -21.78 0.18 -23.53
CA GLN A 183 -21.75 -0.96 -24.44
C GLN A 183 -21.24 -0.56 -25.82
N ILE A 184 -20.39 -1.41 -26.39
CA ILE A 184 -19.99 -1.39 -27.80
C ILE A 184 -20.44 -2.68 -28.49
N ILE A 185 -20.77 -2.57 -29.77
CA ILE A 185 -21.33 -3.63 -30.61
C ILE A 185 -20.51 -3.66 -31.90
N ALA A 186 -20.00 -4.84 -32.26
CA ALA A 186 -19.27 -5.03 -33.51
C ALA A 186 -20.25 -4.93 -34.70
N THR A 187 -19.78 -4.38 -35.82
CA THR A 187 -20.54 -4.33 -37.07
C THR A 187 -19.87 -5.19 -38.13
N ASP A 188 -20.46 -5.31 -39.32
CA ASP A 188 -19.87 -6.08 -40.43
C ASP A 188 -18.59 -5.46 -40.98
N ASP A 189 -18.44 -4.15 -40.86
CA ASP A 189 -17.16 -3.48 -41.12
C ASP A 189 -16.31 -3.51 -39.84
N LYS A 190 -15.17 -4.20 -39.93
CA LYS A 190 -14.15 -4.31 -38.85
C LYS A 190 -13.64 -2.96 -38.34
N ARG A 191 -13.80 -1.88 -39.11
CA ARG A 191 -13.42 -0.51 -38.71
C ARG A 191 -14.58 0.32 -38.18
N VAL A 192 -15.78 -0.24 -38.10
CA VAL A 192 -16.98 0.44 -37.63
C VAL A 192 -17.52 -0.27 -36.41
N ILE A 193 -17.81 0.50 -35.36
CA ILE A 193 -18.50 0.00 -34.17
C ILE A 193 -19.76 0.83 -33.92
N LYS A 194 -20.75 0.19 -33.33
CA LYS A 194 -21.89 0.87 -32.69
C LYS A 194 -21.61 0.97 -31.19
N TYR A 195 -22.01 2.08 -30.56
CA TYR A 195 -21.81 2.28 -29.12
C TYR A 195 -22.98 3.05 -28.51
N ARG A 196 -23.29 2.77 -27.24
CA ARG A 196 -24.39 3.44 -26.50
C ARG A 196 -24.04 3.68 -25.05
N SER A 197 -24.76 4.63 -24.45
CA SER A 197 -24.56 5.03 -23.05
C SER A 197 -25.25 4.12 -22.03
N LEU A 198 -26.21 3.30 -22.46
CA LEU A 198 -26.86 2.31 -21.59
C LEU A 198 -26.78 0.95 -22.27
N SER A 199 -26.41 -0.08 -21.52
CA SER A 199 -26.36 -1.44 -22.05
C SER A 199 -27.79 -1.96 -22.29
N CYS A 200 -27.99 -2.63 -23.42
CA CYS A 200 -29.20 -3.44 -23.65
C CYS A 200 -28.79 -4.86 -24.03
N PHE A 201 -29.61 -5.82 -23.61
CA PHE A 201 -29.41 -7.24 -23.89
C PHE A 201 -30.56 -7.84 -24.70
N CYS A 202 -31.48 -7.01 -25.19
CA CYS A 202 -32.47 -7.40 -26.18
C CYS A 202 -31.81 -7.86 -27.48
N ALA A 203 -32.40 -8.84 -28.17
CA ALA A 203 -31.78 -9.47 -29.35
C ALA A 203 -30.29 -9.82 -29.16
N ARG A 204 -29.94 -10.37 -27.98
CA ARG A 204 -28.56 -10.71 -27.59
C ARG A 204 -27.62 -9.50 -27.62
N GLY A 205 -28.13 -8.30 -27.41
CA GLY A 205 -27.37 -7.05 -27.35
C GLY A 205 -27.11 -6.36 -28.69
N ALA A 206 -27.37 -6.99 -29.84
CA ALA A 206 -27.36 -6.31 -31.15
C ALA A 206 -28.76 -5.76 -31.47
N CYS A 207 -29.20 -4.79 -30.68
CA CYS A 207 -30.47 -4.10 -30.88
C CYS A 207 -30.30 -2.58 -30.92
N GLU A 208 -31.25 -1.89 -31.54
CA GLU A 208 -31.26 -0.43 -31.71
C GLU A 208 -31.79 0.33 -30.48
N CYS A 209 -32.06 -0.35 -29.36
CA CYS A 209 -32.45 0.28 -28.11
C CYS A 209 -31.39 1.25 -27.59
N PHE A 210 -31.85 2.33 -26.96
CA PHE A 210 -31.02 3.44 -26.47
C PHE A 210 -30.15 4.09 -27.57
N SER A 211 -30.64 4.05 -28.82
CA SER A 211 -30.13 4.79 -29.98
C SER A 211 -28.60 4.70 -30.14
N PRO A 212 -28.07 3.49 -30.47
CA PRO A 212 -26.63 3.30 -30.58
C PRO A 212 -26.03 4.20 -31.68
N LYS A 213 -24.96 4.91 -31.32
CA LYS A 213 -24.21 5.78 -32.22
C LYS A 213 -23.20 4.97 -33.00
N VAL A 214 -23.00 5.33 -34.26
CA VAL A 214 -21.99 4.70 -35.13
C VAL A 214 -20.67 5.46 -35.04
N HIS A 215 -19.55 4.76 -34.91
CA HIS A 215 -18.21 5.32 -35.01
C HIS A 215 -17.40 4.57 -36.06
N ASN A 216 -16.80 5.30 -36.99
CA ASN A 216 -15.89 4.76 -38.01
C ASN A 216 -14.46 5.18 -37.69
N PHE A 217 -13.59 4.19 -37.47
CA PHE A 217 -12.18 4.37 -37.24
C PHE A 217 -11.41 4.65 -38.54
N LYS A 218 -11.65 5.82 -39.15
CA LYS A 218 -10.84 6.30 -40.28
C LYS A 218 -9.41 6.58 -39.80
N GLN A 219 -8.39 6.06 -40.50
CA GLN A 219 -7.00 6.45 -40.24
C GLN A 219 -6.86 7.95 -40.55
N LYS A 220 -6.28 8.74 -39.63
CA LYS A 220 -5.93 10.12 -39.96
C LYS A 220 -4.89 10.09 -41.09
N PRO A 221 -5.00 10.95 -42.12
CA PRO A 221 -4.00 11.01 -43.18
C PRO A 221 -2.63 11.29 -42.54
N ILE A 222 -1.65 10.47 -42.92
CA ILE A 222 -0.24 10.65 -42.53
C ILE A 222 0.16 12.01 -43.09
N LYS A 223 0.40 13.01 -42.22
CA LYS A 223 1.17 14.19 -42.65
C LYS A 223 2.58 13.69 -42.95
N VAL A 224 2.88 13.47 -44.22
CA VAL A 224 4.24 13.22 -44.71
C VAL A 224 5.07 14.43 -44.29
N SER A 225 5.83 14.29 -43.21
CA SER A 225 6.86 15.26 -42.86
C SER A 225 7.99 15.08 -43.86
N CYS A 226 7.96 15.83 -44.95
CA CYS A 226 9.10 16.00 -45.82
C CYS A 226 10.29 16.44 -44.96
N LYS A 227 11.38 15.66 -44.98
CA LYS A 227 12.65 16.03 -44.34
C LYS A 227 13.09 17.37 -44.92
N LYS A 228 12.86 18.46 -44.18
CA LYS A 228 13.64 19.69 -44.34
C LYS A 228 14.78 19.61 -43.33
N SER A 229 15.97 19.55 -43.90
CA SER A 229 17.27 19.73 -43.31
C SER A 229 17.34 20.89 -42.31
N ASP A 230 18.29 20.76 -41.40
CA ASP A 230 18.76 21.69 -40.39
C ASP A 230 18.33 23.16 -40.55
N SER A 231 17.45 23.61 -39.64
CA SER A 231 17.33 25.05 -39.29
C SER A 231 16.50 25.28 -38.01
N ARG A 232 16.73 24.50 -36.94
CA ARG A 232 16.10 24.75 -35.62
C ARG A 232 17.02 25.29 -34.53
N THR A 233 18.24 25.67 -34.90
CA THR A 233 19.19 26.40 -34.04
C THR A 233 19.13 27.93 -34.24
N LYS A 234 18.40 28.46 -35.25
CA LYS A 234 18.29 29.91 -35.52
C LYS A 234 17.01 30.60 -35.00
N LYS A 235 15.90 29.89 -34.73
CA LYS A 235 14.62 30.50 -34.25
C LYS A 235 14.47 30.60 -32.72
N LYS A 236 15.38 30.02 -31.93
CA LYS A 236 15.48 30.27 -30.46
C LYS A 236 16.46 31.39 -30.08
N LYS A 237 17.26 31.89 -31.03
CA LYS A 237 18.16 33.04 -30.84
C LYS A 237 17.44 34.38 -31.08
N ILE A 238 16.55 34.45 -32.06
CA ILE A 238 15.82 35.69 -32.42
C ILE A 238 14.65 36.02 -31.45
N LYS A 239 14.05 35.04 -30.75
CA LYS A 239 13.00 35.30 -29.74
C LYS A 239 13.54 35.64 -28.34
N LYS A 240 14.86 35.54 -28.14
CA LYS A 240 15.54 35.89 -26.88
C LYS A 240 16.20 37.28 -26.94
N GLU A 241 16.38 37.85 -28.13
CA GLU A 241 16.85 39.24 -28.34
C GLU A 241 15.71 40.27 -28.52
N ILE A 242 14.45 39.84 -28.72
CA ILE A 242 13.30 40.76 -28.82
C ILE A 242 12.63 41.03 -27.45
N ASN A 243 12.84 40.16 -26.45
CA ASN A 243 12.31 40.36 -25.08
C ASN A 243 13.31 41.03 -24.12
N SER A 244 14.55 41.29 -24.55
CA SER A 244 15.53 42.11 -23.81
C SER A 244 15.41 43.62 -24.09
N SER A 245 14.61 44.02 -25.08
CA SER A 245 14.49 45.43 -25.51
C SER A 245 13.15 46.10 -25.17
N LYS A 246 12.29 45.46 -24.36
CA LYS A 246 11.02 46.03 -23.87
C LYS A 246 10.96 46.27 -22.34
N ARG A 247 12.08 46.10 -21.64
CA ARG A 247 12.19 46.35 -20.18
C ARG A 247 13.12 47.51 -19.81
N ALA A 248 13.44 48.38 -20.76
CA ALA A 248 14.17 49.62 -20.54
C ALA A 248 13.48 50.75 -21.33
N ARG A 249 12.33 51.22 -20.83
CA ARG A 249 11.72 52.54 -21.10
C ARG A 249 10.34 52.61 -20.41
N LYS A 250 10.35 53.00 -19.13
CA LYS A 250 9.43 53.95 -18.48
C LYS A 250 9.49 53.74 -16.96
N ILE A 251 10.40 54.48 -16.34
CA ILE A 251 10.27 54.98 -14.97
C ILE A 251 10.09 56.49 -15.14
N TYR A 252 9.26 57.10 -14.28
CA TYR A 252 8.90 58.53 -14.16
C TYR A 252 7.92 59.01 -15.24
N LYS A 253 6.83 59.72 -14.95
CA LYS A 253 6.36 60.48 -13.77
C LYS A 253 4.83 60.65 -13.92
N GLU A 254 4.05 60.72 -12.81
CA GLU A 254 3.35 61.94 -12.30
C GLU A 254 2.58 62.68 -13.41
N SER A 255 1.33 63.11 -13.31
CA SER A 255 0.39 63.48 -12.25
C SER A 255 -0.99 63.61 -12.99
N ASP A 256 -2.15 63.43 -12.38
CA ASP A 256 -3.11 64.50 -12.02
C ASP A 256 -4.52 63.86 -12.19
N THR A 257 -5.27 63.69 -11.09
CA THR A 257 -6.42 64.48 -10.58
C THR A 257 -7.80 63.98 -11.05
N THR A 258 -8.65 63.71 -10.03
CA THR A 258 -10.14 63.88 -9.92
C THR A 258 -11.04 63.19 -10.97
N SER A 259 -12.19 62.57 -10.69
CA SER A 259 -13.07 62.37 -9.50
C SER A 259 -14.23 61.44 -9.95
N GLU A 260 -14.92 60.78 -8.99
CA GLU A 260 -16.28 60.17 -9.08
C GLU A 260 -16.47 58.95 -10.02
N ASP A 261 -17.24 57.89 -9.76
CA ASP A 261 -18.07 57.44 -8.64
C ASP A 261 -18.52 55.97 -8.87
N THR A 262 -18.99 55.32 -7.79
CA THR A 262 -19.89 54.13 -7.69
C THR A 262 -19.43 52.67 -7.97
N ASP A 263 -19.62 51.89 -6.89
CA ASP A 263 -20.33 50.59 -6.75
C ASP A 263 -19.70 49.21 -7.06
N THR A 264 -19.54 48.48 -5.95
CA THR A 264 -19.94 47.09 -5.63
C THR A 264 -20.29 46.13 -6.77
N SER A 265 -19.61 44.97 -6.80
CA SER A 265 -20.20 43.66 -6.43
C SER A 265 -19.34 42.47 -6.91
N GLU A 266 -19.31 41.44 -6.06
CA GLU A 266 -18.87 40.09 -6.36
C GLU A 266 -19.74 39.44 -7.45
N ILE A 267 -19.15 38.60 -8.32
CA ILE A 267 -19.90 37.66 -9.16
C ILE A 267 -19.38 36.23 -8.95
N GLN A 268 -20.26 35.50 -8.27
CA GLN A 268 -20.61 34.09 -8.25
C GLN A 268 -20.13 33.21 -9.42
N TYR A 269 -19.74 31.97 -9.09
CA TYR A 269 -19.95 30.81 -9.97
C TYR A 269 -21.07 29.95 -9.38
N ALA A 270 -22.14 29.80 -10.15
CA ALA A 270 -23.32 29.01 -9.81
C ALA A 270 -23.09 27.51 -10.06
N ASP A 271 -23.38 26.71 -9.03
CA ASP A 271 -23.81 25.31 -9.12
C ASP A 271 -25.33 25.27 -9.38
N THR A 272 -25.81 24.22 -10.07
CA THR A 272 -27.15 23.67 -9.84
C THR A 272 -27.05 22.14 -9.76
N ASP A 273 -27.11 21.66 -8.52
CA ASP A 273 -27.83 20.53 -7.94
C ASP A 273 -28.02 19.23 -8.74
N ASP A 274 -27.55 18.13 -8.13
CA ASP A 274 -28.47 17.04 -7.79
C ASP A 274 -27.98 16.30 -6.53
N ASP A 275 -28.95 16.11 -5.66
CA ASP A 275 -28.92 15.88 -4.22
C ASP A 275 -28.36 14.51 -3.81
N TYR A 276 -27.38 14.51 -2.90
CA TYR A 276 -27.04 13.36 -2.05
C TYR A 276 -26.88 13.88 -0.62
N THR A 277 -28.02 14.01 0.06
CA THR A 277 -28.24 13.93 1.50
C THR A 277 -26.97 13.70 2.33
N SER A 278 -26.57 14.77 3.00
CA SER A 278 -25.61 14.85 4.09
C SER A 278 -25.93 13.82 5.17
N PHE A 279 -25.02 12.88 5.39
CA PHE A 279 -24.81 12.32 6.71
C PHE A 279 -23.53 12.94 7.26
N ASP A 280 -23.71 13.81 8.24
CA ASP A 280 -22.67 14.55 8.94
C ASP A 280 -21.60 13.61 9.50
N ASP A 281 -20.38 13.74 8.99
CA ASP A 281 -19.15 13.23 9.61
C ASP A 281 -18.39 14.47 10.14
N GLU A 282 -19.05 15.26 11.00
CA GLU A 282 -18.38 16.22 11.88
C GLU A 282 -17.66 15.45 13.00
N MET A 283 -16.50 14.91 12.66
CA MET A 283 -15.43 14.70 13.63
C MET A 283 -14.37 15.73 13.25
N THR A 284 -14.45 16.89 13.89
CA THR A 284 -13.55 18.01 13.59
C THR A 284 -12.11 17.59 13.88
N THR A 285 -11.16 18.10 13.11
CA THR A 285 -9.73 17.84 13.32
C THR A 285 -9.21 18.21 14.72
N GLY A 286 -9.99 18.97 15.49
CA GLY A 286 -9.76 19.30 16.90
C GLY A 286 -10.00 18.11 17.86
N GLU A 287 -10.83 17.13 17.52
CA GLU A 287 -11.13 16.00 18.41
C GLU A 287 -10.10 14.86 18.31
N ILE A 288 -9.26 14.84 17.26
CA ILE A 288 -8.07 13.95 17.18
C ILE A 288 -6.81 14.73 17.55
N GLU A 289 -6.94 15.78 18.38
CA GLU A 289 -5.81 16.45 18.97
C GLU A 289 -5.09 15.51 19.94
N THR A 290 -4.06 14.84 19.42
CA THR A 290 -2.77 14.63 20.09
C THR A 290 -2.70 13.87 21.41
N GLU A 291 -3.81 13.48 22.03
CA GLU A 291 -3.79 13.03 23.42
C GLU A 291 -3.67 11.52 23.57
N ILE A 292 -4.09 10.66 22.64
CA ILE A 292 -4.03 9.20 22.94
C ILE A 292 -2.60 8.74 23.23
N VAL A 293 -1.61 9.06 22.38
CA VAL A 293 -0.21 8.62 22.63
C VAL A 293 0.47 9.49 23.69
N TYR A 294 0.26 10.81 23.64
CA TYR A 294 0.86 11.73 24.61
C TYR A 294 0.31 11.52 26.02
N GLU A 295 -1.01 11.44 26.21
CA GLU A 295 -1.65 11.12 27.49
C GLU A 295 -1.39 9.68 27.92
N THR A 296 -1.31 8.69 27.02
CA THR A 296 -0.85 7.34 27.41
C THR A 296 0.59 7.39 27.93
N ASN A 297 1.48 8.16 27.30
CA ASN A 297 2.88 8.31 27.74
C ASN A 297 3.04 9.21 28.99
N ARG A 298 2.16 10.21 29.15
CA ARG A 298 2.17 11.17 30.27
C ARG A 298 1.54 10.57 31.52
N ASN A 299 0.36 9.97 31.40
CA ASN A 299 -0.37 9.34 32.51
C ASN A 299 0.29 8.06 32.98
N SER A 300 1.11 7.43 32.13
CA SER A 300 1.85 6.25 32.55
C SER A 300 2.96 6.57 33.57
N LYS A 301 3.44 7.80 33.80
CA LYS A 301 4.59 8.11 34.69
C LYS A 301 5.89 7.31 34.37
N VAL A 302 5.94 6.55 33.28
CA VAL A 302 6.67 5.27 33.27
C VAL A 302 7.93 5.24 32.40
N LYS A 303 8.31 6.32 31.70
CA LYS A 303 9.60 6.31 30.98
C LYS A 303 10.33 7.65 31.00
N VAL A 304 11.51 7.64 31.62
CA VAL A 304 12.60 8.59 31.34
C VAL A 304 13.24 8.13 30.02
N LEU A 305 13.16 8.99 29.00
CA LEU A 305 13.81 8.78 27.71
C LEU A 305 15.33 8.78 27.89
N SER A 306 16.07 8.13 27.00
CA SER A 306 17.51 8.39 26.87
C SER A 306 17.75 9.87 26.51
N GLU A 307 18.98 10.33 26.75
CA GLU A 307 19.39 11.71 26.49
C GLU A 307 19.18 12.10 25.01
N GLU A 308 19.42 11.18 24.08
CA GLU A 308 19.29 11.42 22.66
C GLU A 308 17.86 11.18 22.15
N ILE A 309 17.25 12.25 21.64
CA ILE A 309 15.92 12.26 21.04
C ILE A 309 15.97 12.86 19.63
N CYS A 310 15.04 12.48 18.76
CA CYS A 310 14.98 12.99 17.40
C CYS A 310 13.57 13.41 16.99
N ILE A 311 13.48 14.43 16.13
CA ILE A 311 12.24 14.87 15.49
C ILE A 311 12.35 14.69 13.99
N ASP A 312 11.37 14.01 13.41
CA ASP A 312 11.21 13.91 11.97
C ASP A 312 9.74 13.67 11.58
N GLU A 313 9.49 13.53 10.29
CA GLU A 313 8.21 13.23 9.70
C GLU A 313 7.99 11.73 9.42
N SER A 314 6.77 11.26 9.73
CA SER A 314 6.25 10.00 9.21
C SER A 314 5.06 10.24 8.28
N LEU A 315 4.75 9.26 7.43
CA LEU A 315 3.71 9.36 6.41
C LEU A 315 2.85 8.09 6.38
N THR A 316 1.64 8.19 6.92
CA THR A 316 0.68 7.08 6.90
C THR A 316 -0.09 7.09 5.58
N LEU A 317 0.04 6.02 4.78
CA LEU A 317 -0.57 5.92 3.45
C LEU A 317 -2.09 6.21 3.48
N TRP A 318 -2.55 7.19 2.70
CA TRP A 318 -3.96 7.52 2.54
C TRP A 318 -4.24 8.00 1.11
N LYS A 319 -5.24 7.41 0.46
CA LYS A 319 -5.63 7.75 -0.93
C LYS A 319 -7.00 8.41 -1.04
N GLY A 320 -7.78 8.46 0.04
CA GLY A 320 -9.12 9.04 0.04
C GLY A 320 -9.14 10.56 -0.13
N LYS A 321 -10.36 11.12 -0.18
CA LYS A 321 -10.56 12.56 -0.05
C LYS A 321 -10.20 12.97 1.38
N LEU A 322 -9.29 13.94 1.50
CA LEU A 322 -8.83 14.51 2.77
C LEU A 322 -8.12 15.81 2.45
N SER A 323 -8.49 16.91 3.10
CA SER A 323 -7.99 18.26 2.79
C SER A 323 -6.50 18.41 3.06
N PHE A 324 -5.97 17.76 4.10
CA PHE A 324 -4.59 17.88 4.54
C PHE A 324 -3.67 16.73 4.12
N LYS A 325 -4.10 15.84 3.22
CA LYS A 325 -3.21 14.78 2.70
C LYS A 325 -2.01 15.41 1.98
N GLN A 326 -0.83 14.85 2.20
CA GLN A 326 0.43 15.33 1.64
C GLN A 326 0.98 14.33 0.61
N TYR A 327 1.58 14.87 -0.45
CA TYR A 327 2.36 14.09 -1.41
C TYR A 327 3.85 14.30 -1.13
N ILE A 328 4.56 13.23 -0.76
CA ILE A 328 6.00 13.27 -0.49
C ILE A 328 6.69 12.26 -1.42
N LYS A 329 7.37 12.78 -2.44
CA LYS A 329 7.97 11.98 -3.53
C LYS A 329 8.93 10.89 -3.03
N ASN A 330 9.67 11.18 -1.96
CA ASN A 330 10.77 10.34 -1.47
C ASN A 330 10.36 9.33 -0.39
N LYS A 331 9.12 9.37 0.11
CA LYS A 331 8.61 8.39 1.10
C LYS A 331 7.95 7.21 0.38
N ALA A 332 8.02 6.02 0.98
CA ALA A 332 7.43 4.79 0.41
C ALA A 332 5.92 4.95 0.15
N ALA A 333 5.20 5.48 1.14
CA ALA A 333 3.83 5.93 0.98
C ALA A 333 3.83 7.33 0.34
N ARG A 334 3.94 7.44 -0.99
CA ARG A 334 4.04 8.76 -1.67
C ARG A 334 2.89 9.74 -1.39
N LEU A 335 1.72 9.25 -0.97
CA LEU A 335 0.54 10.05 -0.65
C LEU A 335 -0.05 9.59 0.69
N GLY A 336 -0.24 10.49 1.64
CA GLY A 336 -0.75 10.09 2.95
C GLY A 336 -1.00 11.21 3.94
N ILE A 337 -1.29 10.81 5.18
CA ILE A 337 -1.42 11.67 6.35
C ILE A 337 -0.01 11.87 6.92
N LYS A 338 0.50 13.10 6.86
CA LYS A 338 1.81 13.46 7.41
C LYS A 338 1.68 13.67 8.92
N THR A 339 2.54 13.02 9.69
CA THR A 339 2.71 13.26 11.13
C THR A 339 4.12 13.81 11.38
N LEU A 340 4.23 14.72 12.34
CA LEU A 340 5.51 15.15 12.90
C LEU A 340 5.65 14.49 14.27
N GLU A 341 6.77 13.81 14.49
CA GLU A 341 6.93 12.84 15.58
C GLU A 341 8.24 13.07 16.32
N LEU A 342 8.20 12.96 17.65
CA LEU A 342 9.37 12.95 18.53
C LEU A 342 9.60 11.52 19.03
N CYS A 343 10.78 10.98 18.76
CA CYS A 343 11.16 9.63 19.17
C CYS A 343 12.47 9.58 19.97
N GLU A 344 12.60 8.58 20.82
CA GLU A 344 13.89 8.17 21.41
C GLU A 344 14.80 7.64 20.29
N SER A 345 15.98 8.23 20.12
CA SER A 345 16.87 7.93 18.98
C SER A 345 17.32 6.46 18.95
N ALA A 346 17.60 5.87 20.11
CA ALA A 346 18.12 4.52 20.22
C ALA A 346 17.08 3.42 19.96
N THR A 347 15.81 3.64 20.29
CA THR A 347 14.79 2.57 20.26
C THR A 347 13.68 2.79 19.25
N GLY A 348 13.46 4.04 18.82
CA GLY A 348 12.27 4.43 18.05
C GLY A 348 11.01 4.54 18.91
N TYR A 349 11.12 4.59 20.25
CA TYR A 349 9.99 4.86 21.14
C TYR A 349 9.38 6.22 20.81
N MET A 350 8.12 6.25 20.37
CA MET A 350 7.44 7.50 20.07
C MET A 350 6.94 8.16 21.35
N TRP A 351 7.47 9.33 21.67
CA TRP A 351 7.07 10.11 22.85
C TRP A 351 5.85 10.99 22.57
N SER A 352 5.88 11.74 21.48
CA SER A 352 4.84 12.70 21.11
C SER A 352 4.74 12.83 19.60
N PHE A 353 3.57 13.20 19.09
CA PHE A 353 3.36 13.49 17.68
C PHE A 353 2.21 14.47 17.50
N PHE A 354 2.10 15.04 16.30
CA PHE A 354 0.86 15.68 15.84
C PHE A 354 0.66 15.51 14.33
N VAL A 355 -0.59 15.62 13.88
CA VAL A 355 -0.95 15.56 12.46
C VAL A 355 -0.67 16.91 11.80
N TYR A 356 0.09 16.89 10.70
CA TYR A 356 0.41 18.10 9.96
C TYR A 356 -0.72 18.45 8.98
N THR A 357 -1.47 19.52 9.26
CA THR A 357 -2.64 19.95 8.47
C THR A 357 -2.32 20.92 7.33
N GLY A 358 -1.07 21.42 7.26
CA GLY A 358 -0.61 22.36 6.23
C GLY A 358 -0.94 23.84 6.48
N LYS A 359 -1.93 24.14 7.32
CA LYS A 359 -2.24 25.49 7.82
C LYS A 359 -2.35 25.47 9.34
N GLU A 360 -1.93 26.55 9.98
CA GLU A 360 -2.12 26.75 11.42
C GLU A 360 -3.60 27.08 11.65
N ASN A 361 -4.39 26.09 12.05
CA ASN A 361 -5.82 26.30 12.30
C ASN A 361 -6.06 26.93 13.68
N THR A 362 -5.14 26.72 14.63
CA THR A 362 -5.22 27.21 16.02
C THR A 362 -3.85 27.75 16.44
N PRO A 363 -3.70 29.07 16.66
CA PRO A 363 -2.47 29.64 17.21
C PRO A 363 -2.20 29.07 18.60
N ASP A 364 -0.99 28.58 18.83
CA ASP A 364 -0.58 28.14 20.17
C ASP A 364 -0.18 29.37 21.01
N PRO A 365 -0.92 29.70 22.08
CA PRO A 365 -0.70 30.93 22.85
C PRO A 365 0.67 30.99 23.52
N ARG A 366 1.38 29.86 23.63
CA ARG A 366 2.74 29.79 24.18
C ARG A 366 3.79 30.44 23.27
N PHE A 367 3.47 30.62 21.99
CA PHE A 367 4.43 31.06 20.98
C PHE A 367 3.94 32.29 20.19
N PRO A 368 4.82 33.27 19.93
CA PRO A 368 4.46 34.39 19.08
C PRO A 368 4.06 33.94 17.67
N SER A 369 3.05 34.58 17.09
CA SER A 369 2.60 34.31 15.73
C SER A 369 3.71 34.52 14.67
N SER A 370 4.71 35.35 14.99
CA SER A 370 5.86 35.66 14.12
C SER A 370 6.86 34.51 13.97
N LEU A 371 6.81 33.46 14.81
CA LEU A 371 7.67 32.29 14.65
C LEU A 371 7.30 31.53 13.38
N ASN A 372 8.32 31.03 12.68
CA ASN A 372 8.09 30.19 11.51
C ASN A 372 7.48 28.82 11.91
N MET A 373 6.74 28.22 10.99
CA MET A 373 6.06 26.93 11.19
C MET A 373 7.00 25.81 11.64
N SER A 374 8.23 25.76 11.11
CA SER A 374 9.22 24.75 11.51
C SER A 374 9.61 24.86 12.99
N THR A 375 9.85 26.07 13.48
CA THR A 375 10.20 26.35 14.87
C THR A 375 9.01 26.04 15.79
N LYS A 376 7.80 26.48 15.43
CA LYS A 376 6.59 26.15 16.19
C LYS A 376 6.38 24.64 16.30
N SER A 377 6.60 23.90 15.21
CA SER A 377 6.47 22.44 15.18
C SER A 377 7.43 21.74 16.15
N VAL A 378 8.70 22.17 16.18
CA VAL A 378 9.70 21.64 17.12
C VAL A 378 9.29 21.94 18.54
N LEU A 379 8.97 23.20 18.84
CA LEU A 379 8.62 23.63 20.19
C LEU A 379 7.37 22.91 20.70
N LYS A 380 6.35 22.71 19.86
CA LYS A 380 5.14 21.95 20.23
C LYS A 380 5.46 20.52 20.70
N LEU A 381 6.43 19.85 20.07
CA LEU A 381 6.82 18.48 20.43
C LEU A 381 7.73 18.41 21.66
N ILE A 382 8.71 19.32 21.77
CA ILE A 382 9.73 19.26 22.82
C ILE A 382 9.40 20.06 24.08
N TRP A 383 8.37 20.92 24.08
CA TRP A 383 8.05 21.80 25.22
C TRP A 383 8.10 21.11 26.59
N PRO A 384 7.53 19.90 26.79
CA PRO A 384 7.56 19.22 28.10
C PRO A 384 8.92 18.63 28.48
N LEU A 385 9.87 18.59 27.56
CA LEU A 385 11.22 18.04 27.72
C LEU A 385 12.30 19.13 27.82
N LEU A 386 11.93 20.40 27.65
CA LEU A 386 12.85 21.52 27.87
C LEU A 386 13.37 21.53 29.30
N ASP A 387 14.56 22.08 29.48
CA ASP A 387 15.26 22.26 30.76
C ASP A 387 15.71 20.97 31.47
N LYS A 388 15.58 19.81 30.81
CA LYS A 388 15.90 18.48 31.35
C LYS A 388 17.23 17.88 30.86
N GLY A 389 18.00 18.61 30.04
CA GLY A 389 19.32 18.15 29.58
C GLY A 389 19.30 17.18 28.39
N TYR A 390 18.21 17.12 27.61
CA TYR A 390 18.15 16.27 26.41
C TYR A 390 18.95 16.87 25.24
N THR A 391 19.37 15.99 24.34
CA THR A 391 20.00 16.34 23.06
C THR A 391 19.07 16.00 21.89
N LEU A 392 18.66 17.01 21.13
CA LEU A 392 17.69 16.93 20.05
C LEU A 392 18.35 16.85 18.66
N PHE A 393 18.10 15.75 17.95
CA PHE A 393 18.55 15.51 16.57
C PHE A 393 17.44 15.83 15.56
N MET A 394 17.73 16.62 14.52
CA MET A 394 16.72 17.04 13.53
C MET A 394 17.27 17.21 12.12
N ASP A 395 16.40 17.08 11.11
CA ASP A 395 16.75 17.37 9.71
C ASP A 395 16.73 18.89 9.39
N ASN A 396 17.24 19.23 8.21
CA ASN A 396 17.42 20.58 7.69
C ASN A 396 16.16 21.44 7.63
N TRP A 397 14.97 20.84 7.59
CA TRP A 397 13.72 21.61 7.59
C TRP A 397 13.45 22.26 8.95
N PHE A 398 13.91 21.66 10.05
CA PHE A 398 13.66 22.15 11.40
C PHE A 398 14.74 23.12 11.88
N ASN A 399 16.00 22.87 11.53
CA ASN A 399 17.14 23.60 12.07
C ASN A 399 17.25 25.06 11.59
N CYS A 400 17.52 25.95 12.54
CA CYS A 400 17.99 27.31 12.30
C CYS A 400 18.79 27.85 13.51
N PRO A 401 19.69 28.84 13.30
CA PRO A 401 20.54 29.36 14.39
C PRO A 401 19.79 29.95 15.58
N LEU A 402 18.65 30.62 15.33
CA LEU A 402 17.83 31.20 16.40
C LEU A 402 17.19 30.13 17.29
N LEU A 403 16.68 29.04 16.68
CA LEU A 403 16.14 27.90 17.41
C LEU A 403 17.22 27.20 18.24
N ALA A 404 18.41 26.98 17.67
CA ALA A 404 19.53 26.37 18.39
C ALA A 404 19.90 27.17 19.65
N ARG A 405 19.97 28.50 19.55
CA ARG A 405 20.19 29.36 20.73
C ARG A 405 19.06 29.29 21.75
N PHE A 406 17.82 29.25 21.29
CA PHE A 406 16.67 29.13 22.20
C PHE A 406 16.73 27.80 22.97
N LEU A 407 16.96 26.68 22.29
CA LEU A 407 17.08 25.36 22.92
C LEU A 407 18.23 25.33 23.92
N LYS A 408 19.40 25.86 23.55
CA LYS A 408 20.57 25.90 24.43
C LYS A 408 20.30 26.70 25.71
N LYS A 409 19.63 27.85 25.60
CA LYS A 409 19.18 28.65 26.76
C LYS A 409 18.20 27.88 27.67
N ARG A 410 17.46 26.94 27.11
CA ARG A 410 16.52 26.05 27.81
C ARG A 410 17.13 24.68 28.13
N ARG A 411 18.44 24.65 28.42
CA ARG A 411 19.26 23.46 28.75
C ARG A 411 18.93 22.24 27.87
N THR A 412 18.80 22.49 26.57
CA THR A 412 18.50 21.46 25.56
C THR A 412 19.49 21.63 24.42
N ASP A 413 20.32 20.63 24.20
CA ASP A 413 21.28 20.65 23.10
C ASP A 413 20.59 20.23 21.80
N CYS A 414 21.13 20.64 20.65
CA CYS A 414 20.61 20.23 19.36
C CYS A 414 21.71 19.98 18.33
N VAL A 415 21.44 19.04 17.42
CA VAL A 415 22.35 18.63 16.35
C VAL A 415 21.53 18.36 15.09
N GLY A 416 22.04 18.76 13.94
CA GLY A 416 21.35 18.41 12.71
C GLY A 416 21.94 18.96 11.45
N THR A 417 21.36 18.58 10.33
CA THR A 417 21.65 19.22 9.05
C THR A 417 20.99 20.60 9.00
N LEU A 418 21.56 21.52 8.21
CA LEU A 418 21.12 22.91 8.13
C LEU A 418 20.97 23.33 6.67
N ARG A 419 19.94 24.14 6.38
CA ARG A 419 19.83 24.80 5.07
C ARG A 419 20.69 26.06 5.04
N PRO A 420 21.63 26.22 4.09
CA PRO A 420 22.54 27.36 4.06
C PRO A 420 21.88 28.72 3.83
N ASN A 421 20.68 28.72 3.25
CA ASN A 421 19.91 29.93 2.96
C ASN A 421 19.00 30.37 4.13
N ARG A 422 19.13 29.76 5.32
CA ARG A 422 18.42 30.20 6.52
C ARG A 422 19.00 31.51 7.02
N GLN A 423 18.16 32.31 7.67
CA GLN A 423 18.58 33.54 8.32
C GLN A 423 19.66 33.26 9.39
N ASN A 424 20.63 34.17 9.50
CA ASN A 424 21.76 34.11 10.44
C ASN A 424 22.74 32.95 10.19
N VAL A 425 22.69 32.32 9.01
CA VAL A 425 23.73 31.37 8.58
C VAL A 425 24.80 32.14 7.79
N PRO A 426 26.09 32.05 8.16
CA PRO A 426 27.16 32.74 7.44
C PRO A 426 27.25 32.30 5.98
N SER A 427 27.38 33.25 5.05
CA SER A 427 27.52 32.96 3.62
C SER A 427 28.74 32.07 3.32
N LEU A 428 29.77 32.15 4.17
CA LEU A 428 30.98 31.33 4.10
C LEU A 428 30.66 29.82 4.09
N VAL A 429 29.62 29.37 4.80
CA VAL A 429 29.16 27.96 4.80
C VAL A 429 28.81 27.48 3.39
N SER A 430 28.27 28.37 2.56
CA SER A 430 27.94 28.09 1.15
C SER A 430 29.11 28.33 0.19
N LEU A 431 29.91 29.38 0.44
CA LEU A 431 30.88 29.92 -0.52
C LEU A 431 32.29 29.34 -0.38
N CYS A 432 32.68 28.87 0.81
CA CYS A 432 34.01 28.31 1.06
C CYS A 432 34.31 27.17 0.08
N LYS A 433 35.53 27.04 -0.44
CA LYS A 433 35.93 25.90 -1.27
C LYS A 433 36.58 24.85 -0.36
N LEU A 434 36.03 23.65 -0.33
CA LEU A 434 36.49 22.53 0.50
C LEU A 434 36.81 21.34 -0.38
N GLN A 435 37.90 20.63 -0.07
CA GLN A 435 38.21 19.34 -0.67
C GLN A 435 37.46 18.22 0.04
N ALA A 436 37.33 17.05 -0.59
CA ALA A 436 36.68 15.90 0.02
C ALA A 436 37.35 15.51 1.35
N GLY A 437 36.55 15.33 2.40
CA GLY A 437 37.01 15.07 3.77
C GLY A 437 37.26 16.32 4.61
N GLN A 438 37.39 17.51 3.99
CA GLN A 438 37.58 18.76 4.74
C GLN A 438 36.26 19.31 5.28
N PHE A 439 36.36 20.09 6.35
CA PHE A 439 35.26 20.89 6.88
C PHE A 439 35.73 22.28 7.29
N LEU A 440 34.77 23.19 7.32
CA LEU A 440 34.88 24.50 7.93
C LEU A 440 33.88 24.56 9.09
N ALA A 441 34.30 25.02 10.26
CA ALA A 441 33.41 25.30 11.40
C ALA A 441 33.41 26.80 11.72
N CYS A 442 32.22 27.37 11.90
CA CYS A 442 32.01 28.74 12.33
C CYS A 442 31.32 28.72 13.69
N HIS A 443 31.90 29.40 14.68
CA HIS A 443 31.42 29.42 16.06
C HIS A 443 30.78 30.77 16.37
N SER A 444 29.67 30.77 17.09
CA SER A 444 29.04 31.98 17.62
C SER A 444 28.48 31.74 19.02
N GLY A 445 29.37 31.84 20.01
CA GLY A 445 29.11 31.35 21.37
C GLY A 445 28.94 29.84 21.35
N ASP A 446 27.87 29.36 21.97
CA ASP A 446 27.55 27.93 22.09
C ASP A 446 27.07 27.28 20.78
N VAL A 447 26.85 28.05 19.71
CA VAL A 447 26.34 27.50 18.43
C VAL A 447 27.47 27.38 17.42
N VAL A 448 27.61 26.18 16.87
CA VAL A 448 28.53 25.83 15.80
C VAL A 448 27.76 25.53 14.53
N ILE A 449 28.19 26.14 13.42
CA ILE A 449 27.72 25.81 12.08
C ILE A 449 28.91 25.26 11.29
N MET A 450 28.75 24.06 10.74
CA MET A 450 29.80 23.36 10.02
C MET A 450 29.42 23.14 8.56
N ALA A 451 30.32 23.41 7.63
CA ALA A 451 30.23 22.92 6.26
C ALA A 451 31.21 21.76 6.11
N TYR A 452 30.71 20.53 5.97
CA TYR A 452 31.53 19.34 5.70
C TYR A 452 31.43 18.94 4.24
N GLN A 453 32.56 18.60 3.61
CA GLN A 453 32.61 18.15 2.23
C GLN A 453 32.77 16.63 2.17
N ASP A 454 31.65 15.91 2.14
CA ASP A 454 31.62 14.48 1.75
C ASP A 454 31.62 14.40 0.19
N LYS A 455 30.95 13.41 -0.40
CA LYS A 455 30.62 13.39 -1.85
C LYS A 455 29.89 14.66 -2.31
N LYS A 456 29.11 15.25 -1.41
CA LYS A 456 28.45 16.55 -1.57
C LYS A 456 28.66 17.33 -0.29
N ARG A 457 28.52 18.66 -0.38
CA ARG A 457 28.53 19.53 0.80
C ARG A 457 27.35 19.21 1.71
N VAL A 458 27.64 19.05 2.99
CA VAL A 458 26.67 18.85 4.06
C VAL A 458 26.85 19.98 5.07
N PRO A 459 25.95 20.96 5.10
CA PRO A 459 25.90 21.96 6.16
C PRO A 459 25.21 21.37 7.39
N LEU A 460 25.80 21.56 8.57
CA LEU A 460 25.30 21.08 9.85
C LEU A 460 25.33 22.19 10.89
N ILE A 461 24.54 22.01 11.94
CA ILE A 461 24.48 22.87 13.12
C ILE A 461 24.57 22.01 14.38
N SER A 462 25.19 22.54 15.41
CA SER A 462 25.35 21.92 16.71
C SER A 462 25.44 22.97 17.82
N THR A 463 25.09 22.59 19.05
CA THR A 463 25.23 23.44 20.25
C THR A 463 26.28 22.96 21.26
N TYR A 464 27.00 21.89 20.96
CA TYR A 464 28.03 21.32 21.87
C TYR A 464 29.25 20.72 21.18
N HIS A 465 29.19 20.49 19.87
CA HIS A 465 30.32 19.90 19.13
C HIS A 465 31.38 20.95 18.81
N GLY A 466 32.65 20.57 18.91
CA GLY A 466 33.77 21.37 18.45
C GLY A 466 34.21 20.97 17.04
N THR A 467 35.53 20.88 16.87
CA THR A 467 36.19 20.45 15.62
C THR A 467 36.71 19.02 15.71
N GLU A 468 36.22 18.24 16.68
CA GLU A 468 36.66 16.85 16.88
C GLU A 468 36.31 15.99 15.67
N GLN A 469 37.15 14.99 15.41
CA GLN A 469 36.95 14.01 14.35
C GLN A 469 36.99 12.61 14.94
N GLY A 470 36.20 11.72 14.35
CA GLY A 470 36.16 10.31 14.69
C GLY A 470 36.26 9.43 13.45
N LEU A 471 36.50 8.14 13.69
CA LEU A 471 36.53 7.14 12.65
C LEU A 471 35.09 6.73 12.28
N ALA A 472 34.75 6.77 11.00
CA ALA A 472 33.46 6.25 10.53
C ALA A 472 33.36 4.72 10.72
N PRO A 473 32.14 4.16 10.84
CA PRO A 473 31.94 2.72 10.99
C PRO A 473 32.63 1.92 9.88
N PHE A 474 33.31 0.84 10.28
CA PHE A 474 34.07 -0.01 9.37
C PHE A 474 33.20 -0.59 8.25
N LYS A 475 33.69 -0.52 7.01
CA LYS A 475 33.07 -1.13 5.83
C LYS A 475 34.11 -2.01 5.16
N PRO A 476 33.87 -3.33 4.99
CA PRO A 476 34.89 -4.30 4.54
C PRO A 476 35.59 -3.97 3.21
N HIS A 477 34.94 -3.16 2.37
CA HIS A 477 35.41 -2.82 1.02
C HIS A 477 35.83 -1.35 0.87
N MET A 478 35.97 -0.60 1.97
CA MET A 478 36.40 0.79 1.92
C MET A 478 37.49 1.09 2.95
N PRO A 479 38.46 1.97 2.62
CA PRO A 479 39.44 2.42 3.59
C PRO A 479 38.75 3.14 4.76
N PRO A 480 39.35 3.12 5.97
CA PRO A 480 38.85 3.90 7.10
C PRO A 480 38.73 5.39 6.73
N GLN A 481 37.61 6.01 7.11
CA GLN A 481 37.33 7.41 6.78
C GLN A 481 37.19 8.22 8.07
N TRP A 482 37.97 9.28 8.18
CA TRP A 482 37.81 10.28 9.23
C TRP A 482 36.68 11.23 8.87
N LYS A 483 35.78 11.47 9.83
CA LYS A 483 34.66 12.40 9.70
C LYS A 483 34.56 13.27 10.95
N PRO A 484 34.02 14.49 10.83
CA PRO A 484 33.70 15.28 12.01
C PRO A 484 32.79 14.51 12.97
N GLN A 485 33.06 14.60 14.27
CA GLN A 485 32.29 13.90 15.30
C GLN A 485 30.80 14.25 15.20
N LEU A 486 30.49 15.52 14.90
CA LEU A 486 29.14 16.02 14.61
C LEU A 486 28.41 15.17 13.55
N VAL A 487 29.10 14.81 12.46
CA VAL A 487 28.51 13.98 11.39
C VAL A 487 28.27 12.55 11.86
N LEU A 488 29.16 12.01 12.70
CA LEU A 488 29.00 10.65 13.25
C LEU A 488 27.81 10.58 14.19
N ASP A 489 27.69 11.53 15.12
CA ASP A 489 26.60 11.58 16.09
C ASP A 489 25.24 11.87 15.44
N TYR A 490 25.21 12.73 14.43
CA TYR A 490 24.00 12.94 13.62
C TYR A 490 23.54 11.63 12.95
N ASN A 491 24.44 10.92 12.26
CA ASN A 491 24.11 9.68 11.57
C ASN A 491 23.69 8.56 12.55
N LYS A 492 24.22 8.57 13.77
CA LYS A 492 23.85 7.62 14.82
C LYS A 492 22.44 7.85 15.34
N ASN A 493 22.05 9.11 15.56
CA ASN A 493 20.87 9.44 16.38
C ASN A 493 19.64 9.95 15.61
N MET A 494 19.77 10.39 14.35
CA MET A 494 18.62 10.90 13.58
C MET A 494 17.59 9.81 13.20
N GLY A 495 18.02 8.55 13.11
CA GLY A 495 17.23 7.44 12.53
C GLY A 495 16.10 6.86 13.39
N GLY A 496 15.71 7.49 14.51
CA GLY A 496 14.73 6.93 15.45
C GLY A 496 13.33 6.76 14.84
N ILE A 497 12.84 7.74 14.08
CA ILE A 497 11.53 7.69 13.41
C ILE A 497 11.54 6.61 12.31
N ASP A 498 12.59 6.56 11.49
CA ASP A 498 12.73 5.55 10.43
C ASP A 498 12.84 4.13 11.02
N ARG A 499 13.55 3.96 12.15
CA ARG A 499 13.63 2.69 12.89
C ARG A 499 12.25 2.24 13.36
N LYS A 500 11.47 3.13 13.96
CA LYS A 500 10.08 2.85 14.34
C LYS A 500 9.25 2.41 13.13
N ASP A 501 9.29 3.18 12.04
CA ASP A 501 8.52 2.87 10.84
C ASP A 501 8.90 1.50 10.26
N GLN A 502 10.20 1.19 10.25
CA GLN A 502 10.72 -0.13 9.87
C GLN A 502 10.22 -1.26 10.78
N MET A 503 10.10 -1.04 12.08
CA MET A 503 9.60 -2.05 13.03
C MET A 503 8.09 -2.30 12.91
N LEU A 504 7.33 -1.30 12.44
CA LEU A 504 5.89 -1.40 12.27
C LEU A 504 5.48 -2.00 10.91
N GLU A 505 6.28 -1.82 9.87
CA GLU A 505 5.99 -2.27 8.49
C GLU A 505 5.64 -3.77 8.38
N PRO A 506 6.28 -4.71 9.10
CA PRO A 506 5.91 -6.13 9.02
C PRO A 506 4.56 -6.46 9.69
N TYR A 507 4.04 -5.58 10.55
CA TYR A 507 2.87 -5.82 11.41
C TYR A 507 1.80 -4.73 11.27
N LEU A 508 1.51 -4.29 10.05
CA LEU A 508 0.53 -3.23 9.78
C LEU A 508 -0.89 -3.59 10.27
N LEU A 509 -1.41 -2.84 11.24
CA LEU A 509 -2.81 -2.93 11.68
C LEU A 509 -3.73 -2.10 10.77
N GLU A 510 -3.19 -1.03 10.21
CA GLU A 510 -3.80 -0.12 9.25
C GLU A 510 -4.00 -0.79 7.88
N ARG A 511 -4.98 -1.71 7.81
CA ARG A 511 -5.36 -2.42 6.56
C ARG A 511 -5.35 -1.46 5.36
N LYS A 512 -4.81 -1.92 4.23
CA LYS A 512 -4.66 -1.12 2.99
C LYS A 512 -5.95 -0.41 2.58
N ARG A 513 -7.11 -1.04 2.82
CA ARG A 513 -8.44 -0.50 2.62
C ARG A 513 -9.08 -0.16 3.98
N CYS A 514 -9.13 1.13 4.31
CA CYS A 514 -9.95 1.69 5.38
C CYS A 514 -10.77 2.82 4.76
N VAL A 515 -12.07 2.88 5.07
CA VAL A 515 -13.00 3.87 4.48
C VAL A 515 -12.88 5.22 5.16
N LYS A 516 -12.69 5.22 6.49
CA LYS A 516 -12.52 6.45 7.28
C LYS A 516 -11.04 6.68 7.66
N TRP A 517 -10.56 7.91 7.47
CA TRP A 517 -9.14 8.27 7.66
C TRP A 517 -8.75 8.24 9.14
N ASN A 518 -9.65 8.70 10.02
CA ASN A 518 -9.52 8.68 11.48
C ASN A 518 -9.28 7.26 12.00
N MET A 519 -10.04 6.27 11.53
CA MET A 519 -9.86 4.87 11.89
C MET A 519 -8.53 4.30 11.40
N LYS A 520 -8.01 4.80 10.29
CA LYS A 520 -6.69 4.40 9.81
C LYS A 520 -5.59 4.96 10.69
N LEU A 521 -5.70 6.24 11.06
CA LEU A 521 -4.77 6.88 12.00
C LEU A 521 -4.82 6.21 13.37
N PHE A 522 -6.01 5.96 13.92
CA PHE A 522 -6.18 5.22 15.18
C PHE A 522 -5.46 3.87 15.17
N LYS A 523 -5.61 3.06 14.11
CA LYS A 523 -4.91 1.77 13.98
C LYS A 523 -3.40 1.93 13.91
N ARG A 524 -2.90 2.98 13.25
CA ARG A 524 -1.48 3.31 13.25
C ARG A 524 -0.98 3.61 14.67
N LEU A 525 -1.72 4.43 15.42
CA LEU A 525 -1.39 4.78 16.81
C LEU A 525 -1.46 3.57 17.75
N LEU A 526 -2.45 2.70 17.58
CA LEU A 526 -2.52 1.44 18.29
C LEU A 526 -1.29 0.57 18.01
N ASN A 527 -0.85 0.52 16.75
CA ASN A 527 0.35 -0.23 16.36
C ASN A 527 1.63 0.35 16.99
N VAL A 528 1.76 1.68 17.01
CA VAL A 528 2.83 2.40 17.72
C VAL A 528 2.79 2.10 19.22
N THR A 529 1.60 2.08 19.82
CA THR A 529 1.43 1.79 21.25
C THR A 529 1.93 0.39 21.60
N ILE A 530 1.61 -0.62 20.79
CA ILE A 530 2.14 -1.99 20.96
C ILE A 530 3.67 -2.00 20.90
N LEU A 531 4.27 -1.26 19.96
CA LEU A 531 5.73 -1.14 19.87
C LEU A 531 6.33 -0.45 21.10
N ASN A 532 5.74 0.66 21.55
CA ASN A 532 6.15 1.36 22.76
C ASN A 532 6.08 0.45 23.99
N SER A 533 4.99 -0.31 24.15
CA SER A 533 4.83 -1.28 25.25
C SER A 533 5.89 -2.37 25.21
N ARG A 534 6.25 -2.87 24.02
CA ARG A 534 7.34 -3.84 23.86
C ARG A 534 8.69 -3.25 24.29
N ILE A 535 9.02 -2.05 23.80
CA ILE A 535 10.28 -1.37 24.17
C ILE A 535 10.33 -1.15 25.69
N HIS A 536 9.20 -0.80 26.29
CA HIS A 536 9.10 -0.66 27.73
C HIS A 536 9.35 -1.99 28.45
N PHE A 537 8.68 -3.06 28.03
CA PHE A 537 8.83 -4.40 28.60
C PHE A 537 10.26 -4.95 28.47
N GLU A 538 10.92 -4.77 27.32
CA GLU A 538 12.34 -5.12 27.13
C GLU A 538 13.25 -4.42 28.16
N LYS A 539 12.98 -3.13 28.43
CA LYS A 539 13.76 -2.34 29.40
C LYS A 539 13.49 -2.78 30.84
N SER A 540 12.24 -3.08 31.19
CA SER A 540 11.86 -3.54 32.53
C SER A 540 12.39 -4.93 32.86
N CYS A 541 12.41 -5.85 31.88
CA CYS A 541 12.88 -7.22 32.07
C CYS A 541 14.39 -7.37 31.80
N ASN A 542 15.05 -6.33 31.28
CA ASN A 542 16.43 -6.37 30.80
C ASN A 542 16.71 -7.54 29.84
N GLU A 543 15.71 -7.90 29.04
CA GLU A 543 15.75 -9.03 28.12
C GLU A 543 15.22 -8.60 26.75
N ARG A 544 15.86 -9.07 25.69
CA ARG A 544 15.47 -8.75 24.32
C ARG A 544 14.25 -9.56 23.92
N GLN A 545 13.23 -8.90 23.40
CA GLN A 545 11.96 -9.52 23.05
C GLN A 545 11.71 -9.46 21.54
N LEU A 546 11.54 -10.64 20.95
CA LEU A 546 11.12 -10.75 19.56
C LEU A 546 9.74 -10.11 19.39
N HIS A 547 9.61 -9.22 18.40
CA HIS A 547 8.40 -8.44 18.20
C HIS A 547 7.16 -9.32 17.94
N LEU A 548 7.32 -10.44 17.24
CA LEU A 548 6.25 -11.41 17.03
C LEU A 548 5.83 -12.09 18.33
N SER A 549 6.78 -12.60 19.13
CA SER A 549 6.50 -13.29 20.38
C SER A 549 5.75 -12.39 21.37
N PHE A 550 6.21 -11.14 21.51
CA PHE A 550 5.53 -10.14 22.34
C PHE A 550 4.08 -9.91 21.90
N ARG A 551 3.83 -9.81 20.59
CA ARG A 551 2.46 -9.64 20.06
C ARG A 551 1.58 -10.85 20.30
N LEU A 552 2.12 -12.07 20.14
CA LEU A 552 1.37 -13.30 20.40
C LEU A 552 0.99 -13.39 21.88
N GLN A 553 1.92 -13.08 22.78
CA GLN A 553 1.66 -13.02 24.21
C GLN A 553 0.59 -11.97 24.53
N LEU A 554 0.74 -10.75 24.01
CA LEU A 554 -0.24 -9.68 24.20
C LEU A 554 -1.65 -10.08 23.72
N VAL A 555 -1.75 -10.77 22.58
CA VAL A 555 -3.04 -11.28 22.08
C VAL A 555 -3.63 -12.32 23.03
N GLN A 556 -2.80 -13.25 23.52
CA GLN A 556 -3.23 -14.26 24.47
C GLN A 556 -3.74 -13.62 25.77
N ASP A 557 -2.99 -12.67 26.33
CA ASP A 557 -3.34 -11.98 27.58
C ASP A 557 -4.66 -11.18 27.44
N ILE A 558 -4.85 -10.50 26.30
CA ILE A 558 -6.10 -9.77 26.01
C ILE A 558 -7.28 -10.73 25.90
N ILE A 559 -7.10 -11.88 25.22
CA ILE A 559 -8.14 -12.89 25.11
C ILE A 559 -8.47 -13.42 26.50
N ASP A 560 -7.48 -13.91 27.25
CA ASP A 560 -7.73 -14.52 28.57
C ASP A 560 -8.38 -13.54 29.55
N LYS A 561 -8.02 -12.25 29.52
CA LYS A 561 -8.61 -11.23 30.38
C LYS A 561 -10.07 -10.90 30.05
N HIS A 562 -10.43 -10.90 28.77
CA HIS A 562 -11.73 -10.40 28.32
C HIS A 562 -12.68 -11.50 27.80
N LEU A 563 -12.22 -12.75 27.64
CA LEU A 563 -13.00 -13.85 27.09
C LEU A 563 -14.29 -14.10 27.88
N ASP A 564 -14.24 -13.97 29.20
CA ASP A 564 -15.38 -14.16 30.09
C ASP A 564 -16.42 -13.04 29.99
N GLN A 565 -16.00 -11.85 29.53
CA GLN A 565 -16.85 -10.67 29.34
C GLN A 565 -17.49 -10.64 27.94
N VAL A 566 -17.00 -11.47 27.00
CA VAL A 566 -17.62 -11.58 25.68
C VAL A 566 -18.97 -12.27 25.86
N PRO A 567 -20.09 -11.63 25.48
CA PRO A 567 -21.40 -12.28 25.55
C PRO A 567 -21.30 -13.60 24.79
N ARG A 568 -21.44 -14.71 25.52
CA ARG A 568 -21.67 -16.00 24.88
C ARG A 568 -23.02 -15.83 24.21
N TYR A 569 -23.01 -15.62 22.90
CA TYR A 569 -24.24 -15.63 22.13
C TYR A 569 -24.83 -17.03 22.33
N HIS A 570 -25.75 -17.16 23.28
CA HIS A 570 -26.70 -18.26 23.34
C HIS A 570 -27.57 -18.08 22.10
N ARG A 571 -27.03 -18.49 20.97
CA ARG A 571 -27.80 -18.70 19.77
C ARG A 571 -28.63 -19.92 20.12
N GLU A 572 -29.89 -19.70 20.47
CA GLU A 572 -30.92 -20.69 20.16
C GLU A 572 -30.61 -21.20 18.76
N ILE A 573 -30.41 -22.51 18.67
CA ILE A 573 -29.77 -23.18 17.55
C ILE A 573 -30.70 -23.04 16.34
N ASN A 574 -30.53 -21.96 15.60
CA ASN A 574 -31.18 -21.76 14.32
C ASN A 574 -30.40 -22.62 13.29
N PRO A 575 -30.98 -23.66 12.67
CA PRO A 575 -30.23 -24.75 12.02
C PRO A 575 -29.45 -24.40 10.74
N CYS A 576 -29.41 -23.13 10.31
CA CYS A 576 -28.94 -22.75 8.98
C CYS A 576 -27.61 -21.97 8.90
N SER A 577 -26.81 -21.88 9.96
CA SER A 577 -25.45 -21.32 9.89
C SER A 577 -24.38 -22.36 10.21
N ARG A 578 -24.21 -23.33 9.32
CA ARG A 578 -23.00 -24.17 9.27
C ARG A 578 -21.93 -23.46 8.48
N HIS A 579 -21.13 -22.62 9.11
CA HIS A 579 -19.72 -22.41 8.77
C HIS A 579 -19.11 -21.55 9.88
N ILE A 580 -17.92 -21.95 10.34
CA ILE A 580 -17.11 -21.34 11.41
C ILE A 580 -17.39 -21.92 12.81
N ARG A 581 -16.75 -23.05 13.09
CA ARG A 581 -16.02 -23.37 14.34
C ARG A 581 -15.41 -24.75 14.18
N ASP A 582 -14.11 -24.80 13.92
CA ASP A 582 -13.23 -25.94 14.21
C ASP A 582 -11.80 -25.40 14.34
N THR A 583 -11.62 -24.52 15.32
CA THR A 583 -10.33 -24.24 15.94
C THR A 583 -10.56 -24.11 17.44
N SER A 584 -11.18 -25.12 18.05
CA SER A 584 -10.86 -25.50 19.41
C SER A 584 -9.68 -26.46 19.31
N VAL A 585 -8.48 -25.89 19.19
CA VAL A 585 -7.29 -26.59 19.68
C VAL A 585 -7.50 -26.65 21.19
N SER A 586 -7.79 -27.84 21.69
CA SER A 586 -7.89 -28.11 23.12
C SER A 586 -6.61 -27.65 23.83
N ARG A 587 -6.81 -26.90 24.91
CA ARG A 587 -5.81 -26.36 25.85
C ARG A 587 -5.06 -27.45 26.65
N ALA A 588 -4.52 -28.50 26.03
CA ALA A 588 -3.95 -29.61 26.80
C ALA A 588 -2.63 -30.22 26.31
N ASP A 589 -2.04 -29.79 25.20
CA ASP A 589 -0.77 -30.35 24.72
C ASP A 589 0.23 -29.23 24.40
N ARG A 590 0.93 -28.75 25.44
CA ARG A 590 2.35 -28.36 25.46
C ARG A 590 2.65 -27.46 26.67
N ASP A 591 2.74 -28.04 27.87
CA ASP A 591 3.83 -27.76 28.82
C ASP A 591 3.90 -28.68 30.06
N SER A 592 3.46 -29.94 29.95
CA SER A 592 3.67 -30.92 31.02
C SER A 592 4.14 -32.21 30.39
N GLY A 593 5.21 -32.81 30.92
CA GLY A 593 5.71 -34.13 30.54
C GLY A 593 4.74 -35.28 30.88
N LEU A 594 3.47 -35.15 30.48
CA LEU A 594 2.42 -36.16 30.57
C LEU A 594 2.10 -36.64 29.14
N PRO A 595 1.91 -37.95 28.92
CA PRO A 595 1.63 -38.47 27.58
C PRO A 595 0.29 -37.94 27.05
N SER A 596 0.28 -37.52 25.78
CA SER A 596 -0.92 -37.10 25.04
C SER A 596 -2.07 -38.11 25.27
N ARG A 597 -3.32 -37.66 25.47
CA ARG A 597 -4.52 -38.52 25.74
C ARG A 597 -4.70 -39.68 24.75
N ARG A 598 -4.06 -39.58 23.59
CA ARG A 598 -3.93 -40.57 22.52
C ARG A 598 -3.11 -41.83 22.88
N LEU A 599 -2.14 -41.69 23.78
CA LEU A 599 -1.08 -42.67 24.11
C LEU A 599 -1.14 -43.11 25.58
N THR A 600 -2.26 -42.83 26.25
CA THR A 600 -2.50 -43.29 27.62
C THR A 600 -2.96 -44.74 27.61
N ASP A 601 -2.69 -45.52 28.67
CA ASP A 601 -3.21 -46.90 28.87
C ASP A 601 -4.75 -46.98 29.01
N SER A 602 -5.45 -45.86 28.80
CA SER A 602 -6.90 -45.76 28.72
C SER A 602 -7.45 -46.64 27.60
N VAL A 603 -8.58 -47.30 27.84
CA VAL A 603 -9.22 -48.14 26.82
C VAL A 603 -9.95 -47.25 25.80
N HIS A 604 -9.53 -47.32 24.53
CA HIS A 604 -10.14 -46.56 23.43
C HIS A 604 -11.18 -47.40 22.69
N TRP A 605 -12.46 -47.06 22.81
CA TRP A 605 -13.55 -47.75 22.10
C TRP A 605 -14.09 -46.95 20.90
N PRO A 606 -14.29 -47.59 19.73
CA PRO A 606 -14.97 -46.97 18.61
C PRO A 606 -16.49 -47.01 18.83
N VAL A 607 -17.12 -45.85 18.98
CA VAL A 607 -18.57 -45.70 19.10
C VAL A 607 -19.17 -45.06 17.86
N ARG A 608 -20.41 -45.42 17.53
CA ARG A 608 -21.14 -44.79 16.43
C ARG A 608 -21.74 -43.48 16.91
N PHE A 609 -21.67 -42.47 16.05
CA PHE A 609 -22.28 -41.18 16.31
C PHE A 609 -23.83 -41.31 16.33
N SER A 610 -24.46 -41.14 17.49
CA SER A 610 -25.93 -41.15 17.64
C SER A 610 -26.52 -39.77 17.32
N ALA A 611 -27.54 -39.69 16.46
CA ALA A 611 -28.27 -38.46 16.21
C ALA A 611 -29.19 -38.10 17.39
N SER A 612 -29.32 -36.81 17.68
CA SER A 612 -30.50 -36.29 18.37
C SER A 612 -31.74 -36.48 17.50
N HIS A 613 -32.88 -36.84 18.11
CA HIS A 613 -34.18 -37.15 17.47
C HIS A 613 -34.68 -36.15 16.40
N ALA A 614 -34.14 -34.93 16.32
CA ALA A 614 -34.57 -33.88 15.39
C ALA A 614 -33.98 -33.94 13.96
N ALA A 615 -33.09 -34.88 13.65
CA ALA A 615 -32.38 -34.93 12.37
C ALA A 615 -32.76 -36.16 11.52
N GLY A 616 -34.03 -36.23 11.10
CA GLY A 616 -34.47 -37.18 10.08
C GLY A 616 -33.66 -37.02 8.78
N HIS A 617 -33.05 -38.11 8.32
CA HIS A 617 -32.49 -38.29 6.97
C HIS A 617 -31.27 -37.46 6.53
N ARG A 618 -30.28 -37.21 7.42
CA ARG A 618 -28.91 -36.82 6.96
C ARG A 618 -27.88 -37.86 7.37
N THR A 619 -27.07 -38.33 6.42
CA THR A 619 -25.98 -39.29 6.65
C THR A 619 -24.96 -38.73 7.64
N LEU A 620 -24.92 -39.30 8.85
CA LEU A 620 -24.07 -38.88 9.98
C LEU A 620 -22.61 -39.31 9.81
N ARG A 621 -21.94 -38.83 8.76
CA ARG A 621 -20.53 -39.16 8.49
C ARG A 621 -19.63 -37.93 8.71
N ARG A 622 -18.56 -38.08 9.50
CA ARG A 622 -17.51 -37.06 9.74
C ARG A 622 -16.23 -37.44 9.01
N LYS A 623 -15.29 -36.50 8.81
CA LYS A 623 -14.00 -36.79 8.16
C LYS A 623 -13.04 -37.50 9.12
N CYS A 624 -12.37 -38.55 8.66
CA CYS A 624 -11.35 -39.26 9.44
C CYS A 624 -10.10 -38.39 9.61
N ILE A 625 -9.73 -38.09 10.86
CA ILE A 625 -8.58 -37.24 11.18
C ILE A 625 -7.26 -37.87 10.73
N TRP A 626 -7.11 -39.19 10.87
CA TRP A 626 -5.90 -39.89 10.47
C TRP A 626 -5.68 -39.85 8.95
N CYS A 627 -6.71 -40.16 8.16
CA CYS A 627 -6.63 -40.07 6.71
C CYS A 627 -6.32 -38.66 6.24
N LEU A 628 -6.90 -37.66 6.91
CA LEU A 628 -6.68 -36.25 6.59
C LEU A 628 -5.24 -35.81 6.91
N LYS A 629 -4.72 -36.17 8.09
CA LYS A 629 -3.41 -35.70 8.58
C LYS A 629 -2.22 -36.49 8.00
N ARG A 630 -2.32 -37.82 7.89
CA ARG A 630 -1.18 -38.66 7.47
C ARG A 630 -1.23 -39.09 6.01
N ASN A 631 -2.42 -39.22 5.42
CA ASN A 631 -2.57 -39.69 4.04
C ASN A 631 -3.01 -38.59 3.08
N HIS A 632 -3.32 -37.37 3.58
CA HIS A 632 -3.87 -36.27 2.79
C HIS A 632 -5.16 -36.61 2.02
N VAL A 633 -5.95 -37.58 2.50
CA VAL A 633 -7.21 -38.02 1.87
C VAL A 633 -8.41 -37.75 2.78
N SER A 634 -9.48 -37.17 2.22
CA SER A 634 -10.72 -36.85 2.95
C SER A 634 -11.71 -38.04 2.96
N LYS A 635 -11.41 -39.11 3.71
CA LYS A 635 -12.35 -40.23 3.94
C LYS A 635 -13.40 -39.89 5.01
N LEU A 636 -14.64 -40.32 4.80
CA LEU A 636 -15.77 -40.13 5.73
C LEU A 636 -16.02 -41.39 6.57
N THR A 637 -16.31 -41.23 7.86
CA THR A 637 -16.55 -42.30 8.84
C THR A 637 -17.74 -41.96 9.75
N THR A 638 -18.43 -42.99 10.23
CA THR A 638 -19.50 -42.89 11.25
C THR A 638 -18.99 -43.14 12.67
N PHE A 639 -17.71 -43.51 12.81
CA PHE A 639 -17.11 -43.90 14.08
C PHE A 639 -16.29 -42.76 14.68
N VAL A 640 -16.40 -42.61 15.99
CA VAL A 640 -15.60 -41.71 16.82
C VAL A 640 -14.99 -42.51 17.96
N CYS A 641 -13.80 -42.11 18.43
CA CYS A 641 -13.29 -42.63 19.69
C CYS A 641 -14.06 -41.96 20.83
N GLU A 642 -14.62 -42.75 21.74
CA GLU A 642 -15.37 -42.25 22.89
C GLU A 642 -14.50 -41.36 23.79
N TYR A 643 -13.25 -41.77 24.01
CA TYR A 643 -12.33 -41.07 24.91
C TYR A 643 -11.64 -39.84 24.28
N CYS A 644 -11.25 -39.94 23.01
CA CYS A 644 -10.54 -38.87 22.29
C CYS A 644 -11.48 -37.91 21.55
N GLU A 645 -12.77 -38.28 21.39
CA GLU A 645 -13.80 -37.58 20.61
C GLU A 645 -13.44 -37.31 19.13
N VAL A 646 -12.45 -38.02 18.60
CA VAL A 646 -11.98 -37.87 17.21
C VAL A 646 -12.67 -38.85 16.27
N ALA A 647 -13.03 -38.37 15.07
CA ALA A 647 -13.56 -39.22 14.00
C ALA A 647 -12.44 -40.00 13.30
N LEU A 648 -12.54 -41.33 13.29
CA LEU A 648 -11.54 -42.24 12.72
C LEU A 648 -12.22 -43.35 11.91
N CYS A 649 -11.61 -43.81 10.81
CA CYS A 649 -12.04 -45.04 10.15
C CYS A 649 -11.77 -46.22 11.09
N LEU A 650 -12.68 -47.19 11.14
CA LEU A 650 -12.59 -48.35 12.03
C LEU A 650 -11.25 -49.10 11.85
N GLU A 651 -10.86 -49.34 10.60
CA GLU A 651 -9.58 -49.95 10.25
C GLU A 651 -8.95 -49.25 9.02
N PRO A 652 -7.60 -49.09 8.96
CA PRO A 652 -6.62 -49.29 10.03
C PRO A 652 -6.46 -48.04 10.94
N CYS A 653 -7.18 -46.96 10.64
CA CYS A 653 -6.94 -45.63 11.21
C CYS A 653 -7.13 -45.57 12.72
N PHE A 654 -8.12 -46.29 13.27
CA PHE A 654 -8.38 -46.30 14.71
C PHE A 654 -7.20 -46.87 15.50
N LYS A 655 -6.66 -48.02 15.06
CA LYS A 655 -5.49 -48.65 15.66
C LYS A 655 -4.28 -47.74 15.53
N LEU A 656 -3.95 -47.32 14.30
CA LEU A 656 -2.75 -46.52 14.03
C LEU A 656 -2.75 -45.17 14.78
N TYR A 657 -3.91 -44.53 14.93
CA TYR A 657 -4.04 -43.27 15.66
C TYR A 657 -3.69 -43.41 17.15
N HIS A 658 -4.02 -44.54 17.79
CA HIS A 658 -3.78 -44.77 19.21
C HIS A 658 -2.49 -45.54 19.51
N THR A 659 -1.84 -46.17 18.52
CA THR A 659 -0.64 -46.99 18.75
C THR A 659 0.66 -46.42 18.20
N ILE A 660 0.63 -45.51 17.21
CA ILE A 660 1.85 -44.97 16.60
C ILE A 660 2.16 -43.61 17.21
N HIS A 661 3.35 -43.44 17.82
CA HIS A 661 3.85 -42.18 18.40
C HIS A 661 3.96 -41.02 17.40
#